data_AF-A0A7W0T963-F1
#
_entry.id   AF-A0A7W0T963-F1
#
_cell.length_a   1.000
_cell.length_b   1.000
_cell.length_c   1.000
_cell.angle_alpha   90.00
_cell.angle_beta   90.00
_cell.angle_gamma   90.00
#
_symmetry.space_group_name_H-M   'P 1'
#
loop_
_entity.id
_entity.type
_entity.pdbx_description
1 polymer ?
#
loop_
_entity_poly.entity_id
_entity_poly.type
_entity_poly.pdbx_seq_one_letter_code
_entity_poly.pdbx_strand_id
1 'polypeptide(L)'
;MTIFAPKEAFWSDEENEWVVAERDAVGRFEGFVRFFRKSDRSLVAECTYVDGKIHGLNVRYHENGSVASETPYVAGVIHGRCILYPTRTKSSERMPFTNPPIVRGVIDVDQGLNHEMHLFDDEGVERTVRGELLPPRPTSVDPKAVFDNGVWLEGRWDTTGRRQGRTRVWSPEGKLQRHVDYVNEQRHGALIEYLDGEPRLHLHYVRGAIDGPFEIRRPDGSCRKGAIAKGRHTAELVDYDENGTAIRSSWARAPEDDGEWGAKVDATAEALTAAQLAAGPMGAIAYTPATLASAIATGWGGDEDRDAALARSQRALVLRHAPAAVRDALTTLDLHLAPRVITRDRCARLLTALSEDLVDHDVLIDSFGRLGGEAATIWLSADDSRSFRAVYQRFEPPNPRAQGDMLEMAKIDLKYLALDRVPDAVGAFPRVTDLDMRGNRLDTLSPSIADMVFLRSIQLNDNQIRTIPRELGLLTELGTLFLENNGLTEIPEGLTGLRQLHTLSLSGNALTELPETFSELAELRTLWLARCPLARLPKSFSQLRKLVFLHLDAHPFEEPPEVIFDLPALEELWISSPNLKRLPAAIGRLTKLRRLMFWHSPVSTLPEELFTLKGLEEIRLGHCPLPDELVARVRAEFPKAKIF
;
A
#
# COMPACT_ATOMS: atom_id res chain seq x y z
N MET A 1 -33.16 -19.32 32.26
CA MET A 1 -34.38 -18.59 32.67
C MET A 1 -34.07 -17.11 32.53
N THR A 2 -34.81 -16.38 31.69
CA THR A 2 -34.58 -14.93 31.51
C THR A 2 -35.04 -14.18 32.77
N ILE A 3 -34.14 -13.42 33.38
CA ILE A 3 -34.44 -12.59 34.57
C ILE A 3 -34.90 -11.21 34.07
N PHE A 4 -35.98 -10.68 34.66
CA PHE A 4 -36.55 -9.37 34.29
C PHE A 4 -36.44 -8.37 35.45
N ALA A 5 -36.41 -7.07 35.11
CA ALA A 5 -36.29 -5.99 36.08
C ALA A 5 -37.46 -6.02 37.08
N PRO A 6 -37.17 -6.00 38.40
CA PRO A 6 -38.21 -5.95 39.41
C PRO A 6 -38.81 -4.54 39.50
N LYS A 7 -39.89 -4.38 40.28
CA LYS A 7 -40.66 -3.11 40.31
C LYS A 7 -39.85 -1.95 40.89
N GLU A 8 -38.91 -2.25 41.75
CA GLU A 8 -38.00 -1.33 42.45
C GLU A 8 -36.83 -0.85 41.58
N ALA A 9 -36.67 -1.37 40.36
CA ALA A 9 -35.65 -0.88 39.45
C ALA A 9 -35.93 0.58 39.05
N PHE A 10 -34.91 1.43 39.12
CA PHE A 10 -34.97 2.83 38.67
C PHE A 10 -34.26 2.98 37.33
N TRP A 11 -34.60 4.04 36.58
CA TRP A 11 -33.92 4.35 35.33
C TRP A 11 -32.63 5.14 35.59
N SER A 12 -31.50 4.71 35.01
CA SER A 12 -30.24 5.45 35.03
C SER A 12 -30.00 6.10 33.68
N ASP A 13 -30.02 7.43 33.62
CA ASP A 13 -29.71 8.16 32.38
C ASP A 13 -28.24 8.02 31.95
N GLU A 14 -27.34 7.84 32.93
CA GLU A 14 -25.90 7.68 32.70
C GLU A 14 -25.58 6.35 31.99
N GLU A 15 -26.21 5.26 32.44
CA GLU A 15 -26.00 3.91 31.91
C GLU A 15 -27.00 3.57 30.80
N ASN A 16 -28.05 4.39 30.62
CA ASN A 16 -29.18 4.15 29.70
C ASN A 16 -29.83 2.76 29.89
N GLU A 17 -29.91 2.33 31.14
CA GLU A 17 -30.41 1.02 31.58
C GLU A 17 -31.31 1.17 32.82
N TRP A 18 -32.17 0.18 33.04
CA TRP A 18 -32.88 0.03 34.31
C TRP A 18 -31.93 -0.61 35.32
N VAL A 19 -31.88 -0.09 36.54
CA VAL A 19 -30.87 -0.46 37.55
C VAL A 19 -31.53 -0.83 38.86
N VAL A 20 -31.03 -1.90 39.48
CA VAL A 20 -31.26 -2.24 40.88
C VAL A 20 -29.93 -2.12 41.59
N ALA A 21 -29.77 -1.13 42.45
CA ALA A 21 -28.54 -0.83 43.18
C ALA A 21 -28.86 -0.22 44.54
N GLU A 22 -28.02 -0.51 45.53
CA GLU A 22 -27.91 0.34 46.71
C GLU A 22 -27.04 1.56 46.36
N ARG A 23 -27.31 2.69 47.02
CA ARG A 23 -26.52 3.91 46.86
C ARG A 23 -25.98 4.38 48.21
N ASP A 24 -24.75 4.85 48.23
CA ASP A 24 -24.13 5.45 49.41
C ASP A 24 -24.73 6.84 49.73
N ALA A 25 -24.26 7.46 50.82
CA ALA A 25 -24.74 8.78 51.27
C ALA A 25 -24.51 9.91 50.25
N VAL A 26 -23.67 9.70 49.24
CA VAL A 26 -23.33 10.67 48.18
C VAL A 26 -23.95 10.26 46.83
N GLY A 27 -24.78 9.21 46.81
CA GLY A 27 -25.52 8.74 45.65
C GLY A 27 -24.74 7.81 44.71
N ARG A 28 -23.54 7.35 45.09
CA ARG A 28 -22.75 6.39 44.28
C ARG A 28 -23.27 4.98 44.48
N PHE A 29 -23.15 4.14 43.45
CA PHE A 29 -23.49 2.72 43.59
C PHE A 29 -22.58 2.02 44.60
N GLU A 30 -23.18 1.19 45.44
CA GLU A 30 -22.48 0.42 46.46
C GLU A 30 -23.11 -0.97 46.55
N GLY A 31 -22.29 -1.99 46.82
CA GLY A 31 -22.77 -3.37 46.93
C GLY A 31 -23.15 -3.98 45.58
N PHE A 32 -24.08 -4.92 45.60
CA PHE A 32 -24.44 -5.70 44.42
C PHE A 32 -25.42 -4.92 43.52
N VAL A 33 -25.09 -4.81 42.24
CA VAL A 33 -25.84 -4.02 41.25
C VAL A 33 -26.25 -4.89 40.08
N ARG A 34 -27.51 -4.73 39.64
CA ARG A 34 -28.04 -5.36 38.43
C ARG A 34 -28.49 -4.31 37.42
N PHE A 35 -28.18 -4.57 36.16
CA PHE A 35 -28.58 -3.76 35.03
C PHE A 35 -29.54 -4.50 34.12
N PHE A 36 -30.53 -3.81 33.58
CA PHE A 36 -31.59 -4.39 32.75
C PHE A 36 -31.86 -3.53 31.51
N ARG A 37 -32.19 -4.19 30.40
CA ARG A 37 -32.36 -3.57 29.08
C ARG A 37 -33.52 -2.58 29.08
N LYS A 38 -33.36 -1.51 28.30
CA LYS A 38 -34.42 -0.52 28.04
C LYS A 38 -35.64 -1.12 27.33
N SER A 39 -35.41 -2.02 26.37
CA SER A 39 -36.43 -2.53 25.44
C SER A 39 -37.42 -3.48 26.10
N ASP A 40 -36.92 -4.50 26.81
CA ASP A 40 -37.72 -5.62 27.30
C ASP A 40 -37.52 -5.90 28.80
N ARG A 41 -36.72 -5.06 29.48
CA ARG A 41 -36.38 -5.20 30.91
C ARG A 41 -35.66 -6.49 31.27
N SER A 42 -35.10 -7.22 30.31
CA SER A 42 -34.28 -8.40 30.60
C SER A 42 -32.92 -8.04 31.19
N LEU A 43 -32.34 -8.93 32.00
CA LEU A 43 -31.03 -8.73 32.66
C LEU A 43 -29.90 -8.56 31.63
N VAL A 44 -29.05 -7.57 31.87
CA VAL A 44 -27.86 -7.23 31.05
C VAL A 44 -26.58 -7.60 31.78
N ALA A 45 -26.45 -7.18 33.04
CA ALA A 45 -25.22 -7.36 33.79
C ALA A 45 -25.48 -7.45 35.29
N GLU A 46 -24.58 -8.15 35.97
CA GLU A 46 -24.49 -8.26 37.42
C GLU A 46 -23.05 -7.99 37.85
N CYS A 47 -22.86 -7.05 38.78
CA CYS A 47 -21.53 -6.73 39.29
C CYS A 47 -21.62 -6.17 40.71
N THR A 48 -20.46 -6.04 41.37
CA THR A 48 -20.37 -5.40 42.69
C THR A 48 -19.68 -4.05 42.55
N TYR A 49 -20.15 -3.05 43.28
CA TYR A 49 -19.51 -1.74 43.41
C TYR A 49 -18.95 -1.56 44.82
N VAL A 50 -17.77 -0.97 44.90
CA VAL A 50 -17.12 -0.52 46.14
C VAL A 50 -16.59 0.89 45.90
N ASP A 51 -16.98 1.84 46.74
CA ASP A 51 -16.64 3.26 46.62
C ASP A 51 -17.07 3.88 45.27
N GLY A 52 -18.21 3.43 44.72
CA GLY A 52 -18.70 3.88 43.41
C GLY A 52 -17.92 3.35 42.21
N LYS A 53 -17.04 2.36 42.38
CA LYS A 53 -16.31 1.71 41.29
C LYS A 53 -16.62 0.22 41.22
N ILE A 54 -16.72 -0.32 40.01
CA ILE A 54 -16.90 -1.76 39.80
C ILE A 54 -15.73 -2.52 40.43
N HIS A 55 -16.05 -3.57 41.17
CA HIS A 55 -15.11 -4.43 41.88
C HIS A 55 -15.60 -5.88 41.83
N GLY A 56 -14.67 -6.83 41.76
CA GLY A 56 -14.99 -8.25 41.65
C GLY A 56 -15.45 -8.64 40.25
N LEU A 57 -16.26 -9.70 40.15
CA LEU A 57 -16.68 -10.24 38.87
C LEU A 57 -17.87 -9.45 38.31
N ASN A 58 -17.72 -8.95 37.08
CA ASN A 58 -18.80 -8.41 36.28
C ASN A 58 -19.24 -9.48 35.28
N VAL A 59 -20.48 -9.94 35.40
CA VAL A 59 -21.07 -10.95 34.51
C VAL A 59 -22.10 -10.28 33.62
N ARG A 60 -21.92 -10.39 32.29
CA ARG A 60 -22.90 -9.88 31.31
C ARG A 60 -23.67 -11.02 30.66
N TYR A 61 -24.85 -10.70 30.14
CA TYR A 61 -25.79 -11.68 29.60
C TYR A 61 -26.27 -11.31 28.19
N HIS A 62 -26.43 -12.33 27.34
CA HIS A 62 -27.07 -12.24 26.03
C HIS A 62 -28.59 -12.01 26.15
N GLU A 63 -29.24 -11.63 25.06
CA GLU A 63 -30.71 -11.46 25.02
C GLU A 63 -31.47 -12.76 25.38
N ASN A 64 -30.88 -13.92 25.08
CA ASN A 64 -31.44 -15.23 25.44
C ASN A 64 -31.19 -15.63 26.92
N GLY A 65 -30.50 -14.81 27.71
CA GLY A 65 -30.18 -15.05 29.12
C GLY A 65 -28.97 -15.96 29.38
N SER A 66 -28.24 -16.39 28.35
CA SER A 66 -26.93 -17.05 28.53
C SER A 66 -25.84 -16.04 28.90
N VAL A 67 -24.80 -16.48 29.60
CA VAL A 67 -23.65 -15.63 29.96
C VAL A 67 -22.93 -15.21 28.68
N ALA A 68 -22.62 -13.91 28.58
CA ALA A 68 -21.90 -13.30 27.47
C ALA A 68 -20.43 -13.07 27.81
N SER A 69 -20.17 -12.58 29.01
CA SER A 69 -18.81 -12.37 29.49
C SER A 69 -18.72 -12.43 31.01
N GLU A 70 -17.54 -12.78 31.48
CA GLU A 70 -17.13 -12.78 32.88
C GLU A 70 -15.83 -11.97 32.96
N THR A 71 -15.91 -10.75 33.52
CA THR A 71 -14.81 -9.79 33.51
C THR A 71 -14.47 -9.38 34.94
N PRO A 72 -13.28 -9.70 35.47
CA PRO A 72 -12.86 -9.30 36.80
C PRO A 72 -12.37 -7.84 36.84
N TYR A 73 -12.83 -7.10 37.85
CA TYR A 73 -12.46 -5.71 38.11
C TYR A 73 -11.82 -5.55 39.48
N VAL A 74 -10.81 -4.69 39.57
CA VAL A 74 -10.24 -4.19 40.82
C VAL A 74 -10.26 -2.67 40.78
N ALA A 75 -11.08 -2.07 41.65
CA ALA A 75 -11.22 -0.61 41.79
C ALA A 75 -11.49 0.12 40.46
N GLY A 76 -12.40 -0.43 39.65
CA GLY A 76 -12.82 0.13 38.35
C GLY A 76 -11.91 -0.22 37.17
N VAL A 77 -10.83 -0.99 37.38
CA VAL A 77 -9.89 -1.40 36.33
C VAL A 77 -10.01 -2.90 36.10
N ILE A 78 -10.09 -3.33 34.84
CA ILE A 78 -10.11 -4.75 34.49
C ILE A 78 -8.76 -5.38 34.85
N HIS A 79 -8.78 -6.47 35.61
CA HIS A 79 -7.57 -7.18 36.04
C HIS A 79 -7.88 -8.65 36.31
N GLY A 80 -7.14 -9.54 35.66
CA GLY A 80 -7.32 -10.99 35.71
C GLY A 80 -7.81 -11.56 34.38
N ARG A 81 -8.39 -12.75 34.46
CA ARG A 81 -8.84 -13.51 33.28
C ARG A 81 -10.28 -13.15 32.92
N CYS A 82 -10.46 -12.54 31.76
CA CYS A 82 -11.76 -12.26 31.16
C CYS A 82 -12.18 -13.44 30.30
N ILE A 83 -13.41 -13.94 30.49
CA ILE A 83 -13.96 -15.03 29.69
C ILE A 83 -15.10 -14.47 28.86
N LEU A 84 -15.13 -14.87 27.60
CA LEU A 84 -16.04 -14.41 26.59
C LEU A 84 -16.77 -15.62 25.99
N TYR A 85 -18.09 -15.54 25.86
CA TYR A 85 -18.93 -16.61 25.33
C TYR A 85 -19.71 -16.09 24.11
N PRO A 86 -19.14 -16.19 22.90
CA PRO A 86 -19.80 -15.74 21.67
C PRO A 86 -21.12 -16.50 21.43
N THR A 87 -22.14 -15.80 20.94
CA THR A 87 -23.39 -16.45 20.49
C THR A 87 -23.83 -15.90 19.14
N ARG A 88 -24.72 -16.62 18.45
CA ARG A 88 -25.36 -16.14 17.21
C ARG A 88 -26.46 -15.09 17.47
N THR A 89 -26.83 -14.86 18.72
CA THR A 89 -27.81 -13.85 19.13
C THR A 89 -27.13 -12.51 19.37
N LYS A 90 -27.84 -11.39 19.21
CA LYS A 90 -27.29 -10.06 19.47
C LYS A 90 -26.79 -9.97 20.92
N SER A 91 -25.56 -9.50 21.09
CA SER A 91 -24.92 -9.24 22.38
C SER A 91 -24.66 -7.74 22.55
N SER A 92 -24.61 -7.27 23.80
CA SER A 92 -24.14 -5.92 24.13
C SER A 92 -22.63 -5.76 23.93
N GLU A 93 -21.88 -6.87 23.86
CA GLU A 93 -20.45 -6.88 23.57
C GLU A 93 -20.21 -7.21 22.10
N ARG A 94 -19.55 -6.30 21.37
CA ARG A 94 -19.17 -6.49 19.97
C ARG A 94 -18.05 -7.52 19.86
N MET A 95 -18.35 -8.76 19.54
CA MET A 95 -17.33 -9.71 19.10
C MET A 95 -17.44 -9.94 17.58
N PRO A 96 -16.32 -9.89 16.85
CA PRO A 96 -16.32 -10.21 15.43
C PRO A 96 -16.72 -11.68 15.26
N PHE A 97 -17.76 -11.92 14.48
CA PHE A 97 -18.19 -13.27 14.12
C PHE A 97 -17.11 -13.93 13.26
N THR A 98 -16.72 -15.14 13.64
CA THR A 98 -15.79 -15.97 12.89
C THR A 98 -16.44 -17.32 12.60
N ASN A 99 -16.11 -17.89 11.45
CA ASN A 99 -16.64 -19.16 10.96
C ASN A 99 -15.43 -20.07 10.70
N PRO A 100 -15.26 -21.25 11.32
CA PRO A 100 -16.12 -22.02 12.27
C PRO A 100 -16.37 -21.36 13.65
N PRO A 101 -17.34 -21.84 14.45
CA PRO A 101 -17.83 -21.10 15.61
C PRO A 101 -16.83 -21.17 16.76
N ILE A 102 -16.13 -20.07 16.99
CA ILE A 102 -15.47 -19.84 18.28
C ILE A 102 -16.58 -19.74 19.33
N VAL A 103 -16.55 -20.62 20.33
CA VAL A 103 -17.57 -20.68 21.40
C VAL A 103 -17.06 -20.15 22.73
N ARG A 104 -15.75 -19.94 22.86
CA ARG A 104 -15.15 -19.34 24.06
C ARG A 104 -13.91 -18.53 23.70
N GLY A 105 -13.83 -17.30 24.21
CA GLY A 105 -12.62 -16.49 24.24
C GLY A 105 -12.11 -16.34 25.68
N VAL A 106 -10.80 -16.34 25.86
CA VAL A 106 -10.14 -16.07 27.15
C VAL A 106 -9.12 -14.98 26.92
N ILE A 107 -9.26 -13.86 27.63
CA ILE A 107 -8.33 -12.73 27.56
C ILE A 107 -7.71 -12.55 28.94
N ASP A 108 -6.38 -12.64 29.03
CA ASP A 108 -5.67 -12.30 30.26
C ASP A 108 -5.34 -10.80 30.24
N VAL A 109 -5.84 -10.07 31.24
CA VAL A 109 -5.75 -8.61 31.35
C VAL A 109 -5.00 -8.23 32.63
N ASP A 110 -4.07 -7.29 32.51
CA ASP A 110 -3.39 -6.69 33.66
C ASP A 110 -3.46 -5.17 33.58
N GLN A 111 -3.93 -4.51 34.65
CA GLN A 111 -4.12 -3.06 34.74
C GLN A 111 -4.86 -2.44 33.54
N GLY A 112 -5.88 -3.12 33.02
CA GLY A 112 -6.65 -2.66 31.85
C GLY A 112 -5.90 -2.77 30.52
N LEU A 113 -4.85 -3.58 30.44
CA LEU A 113 -4.14 -3.92 29.21
C LEU A 113 -4.27 -5.41 28.92
N ASN A 114 -4.70 -5.75 27.70
CA ASN A 114 -4.80 -7.12 27.23
C ASN A 114 -3.39 -7.66 26.94
N HIS A 115 -3.07 -8.81 27.54
CA HIS A 115 -1.78 -9.48 27.41
C HIS A 115 -1.83 -10.70 26.51
N GLU A 116 -2.81 -11.58 26.70
CA GLU A 116 -2.99 -12.81 25.92
C GLU A 116 -4.46 -12.96 25.54
N MET A 117 -4.73 -13.51 24.35
CA MET A 117 -6.07 -13.87 23.91
C MET A 117 -6.07 -15.27 23.29
N HIS A 118 -6.90 -16.15 23.83
CA HIS A 118 -7.07 -17.53 23.39
C HIS A 118 -8.51 -17.75 22.94
N LEU A 119 -8.71 -18.35 21.77
CA LEU A 119 -10.04 -18.63 21.23
C LEU A 119 -10.22 -20.13 21.05
N PHE A 120 -11.38 -20.67 21.43
CA PHE A 120 -11.66 -22.10 21.43
C PHE A 120 -12.93 -22.42 20.62
N ASP A 121 -12.90 -23.52 19.88
CA ASP A 121 -14.08 -24.11 19.26
C ASP A 121 -14.92 -24.95 20.26
N ASP A 122 -16.00 -25.53 19.78
CA ASP A 122 -16.92 -26.40 20.54
C ASP A 122 -16.31 -27.73 20.97
N GLU A 123 -15.19 -28.13 20.37
CA GLU A 123 -14.39 -29.29 20.73
C GLU A 123 -13.34 -28.95 21.81
N GLY A 124 -13.24 -27.68 22.21
CA GLY A 124 -12.28 -27.17 23.19
C GLY A 124 -10.86 -27.00 22.63
N VAL A 125 -10.71 -27.05 21.31
CA VAL A 125 -9.44 -26.88 20.61
C VAL A 125 -9.20 -25.40 20.34
N GLU A 126 -7.96 -24.97 20.55
CA GLU A 126 -7.57 -23.58 20.35
C GLU A 126 -7.44 -23.25 18.85
N ARG A 127 -8.08 -22.16 18.44
CA ARG A 127 -8.27 -21.76 17.04
C ARG A 127 -7.95 -20.29 16.86
N THR A 128 -7.74 -19.88 15.61
CA THR A 128 -7.59 -18.45 15.24
C THR A 128 -8.95 -17.77 15.02
N VAL A 129 -8.93 -16.45 14.80
CA VAL A 129 -10.09 -15.65 14.33
C VAL A 129 -10.62 -16.15 12.97
N ARG A 130 -9.93 -17.04 12.25
CA ARG A 130 -10.45 -17.67 11.02
C ARG A 130 -10.82 -19.15 11.21
N GLY A 131 -10.79 -19.63 12.44
CA GLY A 131 -11.12 -21.00 12.82
C GLY A 131 -10.14 -22.06 12.31
N GLU A 132 -8.93 -21.65 11.96
CA GLU A 132 -7.82 -22.56 11.68
C GLU A 132 -7.14 -22.96 13.00
N LEU A 133 -6.56 -24.16 13.04
CA LEU A 133 -5.75 -24.62 14.18
C LEU A 133 -4.52 -23.73 14.34
N LEU A 134 -4.22 -23.37 15.57
CA LEU A 134 -3.01 -22.61 15.87
C LEU A 134 -1.76 -23.47 15.58
N PRO A 135 -0.74 -22.93 14.87
CA PRO A 135 0.52 -23.62 14.72
C PRO A 135 1.26 -23.71 16.07
N PRO A 136 2.18 -24.69 16.24
CA PRO A 136 3.01 -24.74 17.44
C PRO A 136 3.83 -23.45 17.56
N ARG A 137 3.75 -22.79 18.71
CA ARG A 137 4.46 -21.54 18.97
C ARG A 137 5.98 -21.76 18.97
N PRO A 138 6.74 -21.10 18.08
CA PRO A 138 8.20 -21.18 18.09
C PRO A 138 8.79 -20.65 19.41
N THR A 139 9.93 -21.18 19.84
CA THR A 139 10.60 -20.74 21.07
C THR A 139 11.15 -19.32 21.01
N SER A 140 11.33 -18.77 19.80
CA SER A 140 11.76 -17.38 19.57
C SER A 140 10.63 -16.37 19.74
N VAL A 141 9.37 -16.82 19.71
CA VAL A 141 8.19 -15.97 19.83
C VAL A 141 7.80 -15.84 21.29
N ASP A 142 7.52 -14.61 21.74
CA ASP A 142 7.10 -14.34 23.12
C ASP A 142 5.88 -15.21 23.48
N PRO A 143 5.86 -15.82 24.69
CA PRO A 143 4.72 -16.61 25.11
C PRO A 143 3.38 -15.88 25.02
N LYS A 144 3.39 -14.55 25.18
CA LYS A 144 2.21 -13.69 25.15
C LYS A 144 1.77 -13.28 23.75
N ALA A 145 2.47 -13.71 22.71
CA ALA A 145 2.11 -13.36 21.35
C ALA A 145 0.84 -14.09 20.89
N VAL A 146 -0.07 -13.34 20.28
CA VAL A 146 -1.33 -13.84 19.72
C VAL A 146 -1.12 -14.15 18.24
N PHE A 147 -1.50 -15.35 17.78
CA PHE A 147 -1.44 -15.66 16.36
C PHE A 147 -2.69 -15.17 15.63
N ASP A 148 -2.51 -14.25 14.70
CA ASP A 148 -3.59 -13.66 13.90
C ASP A 148 -3.16 -13.51 12.44
N ASN A 149 -4.07 -13.78 11.50
CA ASN A 149 -3.84 -13.62 10.05
C ASN A 149 -2.52 -14.25 9.53
N GLY A 150 -2.10 -15.39 10.09
CA GLY A 150 -0.90 -16.10 9.65
C GLY A 150 0.41 -15.57 10.23
N VAL A 151 0.36 -14.71 11.25
CA VAL A 151 1.55 -14.17 11.93
C VAL A 151 1.39 -14.20 13.46
N TRP A 152 2.48 -14.26 14.19
CA TRP A 152 2.46 -14.03 15.64
C TRP A 152 2.59 -12.54 15.93
N LEU A 153 1.66 -11.99 16.69
CA LEU A 153 1.60 -10.61 17.12
C LEU A 153 1.88 -10.52 18.61
N GLU A 154 3.03 -9.97 18.95
CA GLU A 154 3.37 -9.59 20.31
C GLU A 154 3.05 -8.11 20.48
N GLY A 155 2.27 -7.72 21.48
CA GLY A 155 1.92 -6.32 21.70
C GLY A 155 1.16 -6.10 22.98
N ARG A 156 0.81 -4.85 23.25
CA ARG A 156 -0.16 -4.51 24.28
C ARG A 156 -1.32 -3.79 23.62
N TRP A 157 -2.51 -4.11 24.08
CA TRP A 157 -3.73 -3.43 23.67
C TRP A 157 -4.43 -2.90 24.90
N ASP A 158 -5.03 -1.73 24.80
CA ASP A 158 -5.95 -1.29 25.84
C ASP A 158 -7.26 -2.10 25.78
N THR A 159 -8.10 -1.90 26.79
CA THR A 159 -9.41 -2.56 26.92
C THR A 159 -10.39 -2.25 25.79
N THR A 160 -10.11 -1.25 24.94
CA THR A 160 -10.90 -0.93 23.75
C THR A 160 -10.34 -1.56 22.47
N GLY A 161 -9.25 -2.33 22.57
CA GLY A 161 -8.58 -3.00 21.47
C GLY A 161 -7.51 -2.14 20.78
N ARG A 162 -7.18 -0.96 21.34
CA ARG A 162 -6.22 -0.04 20.74
C ARG A 162 -4.79 -0.44 21.07
N ARG A 163 -3.92 -0.48 20.07
CA ARG A 163 -2.50 -0.79 20.27
C ARG A 163 -1.80 0.28 21.10
N GLN A 164 -1.03 -0.17 22.08
CA GLN A 164 -0.22 0.65 22.97
C GLN A 164 1.19 0.09 23.11
N GLY A 165 2.19 0.97 23.07
CA GLY A 165 3.60 0.59 23.17
C GLY A 165 4.09 -0.25 22.00
N ARG A 166 5.13 -1.03 22.25
CA ARG A 166 5.82 -1.81 21.22
C ARG A 166 5.00 -3.01 20.78
N THR A 167 4.81 -3.14 19.47
CA THR A 167 4.27 -4.33 18.82
C THR A 167 5.35 -4.98 17.96
N ARG A 168 5.48 -6.30 18.04
CA ARG A 168 6.31 -7.11 17.15
C ARG A 168 5.46 -8.08 16.36
N VAL A 169 5.84 -8.29 15.11
CA VAL A 169 5.21 -9.25 14.19
C VAL A 169 6.25 -10.29 13.83
N TRP A 170 5.91 -11.56 14.01
CA TRP A 170 6.76 -12.70 13.69
C TRP A 170 6.10 -13.61 12.66
N SER A 171 6.90 -14.27 11.82
CA SER A 171 6.41 -15.30 10.91
C SER A 171 5.95 -16.55 11.68
N PRO A 172 5.18 -17.47 11.07
CA PRO A 172 4.80 -18.74 11.68
C PRO A 172 6.00 -19.55 12.20
N GLU A 173 7.14 -19.45 11.53
CA GLU A 173 8.41 -20.13 11.86
C GLU A 173 9.23 -19.39 12.93
N GLY A 174 8.76 -18.23 13.39
CA GLY A 174 9.38 -17.48 14.49
C GLY A 174 10.49 -16.52 14.06
N LYS A 175 10.54 -16.12 12.79
CA LYS A 175 11.42 -15.04 12.33
C LYS A 175 10.75 -13.69 12.57
N LEU A 176 11.44 -12.74 13.20
CA LEU A 176 10.93 -11.37 13.37
C LEU A 176 10.76 -10.71 11.99
N GLN A 177 9.59 -10.15 11.73
CA GLN A 177 9.21 -9.53 10.45
C GLN A 177 9.08 -8.01 10.58
N ARG A 178 8.62 -7.54 11.75
CA ARG A 178 8.37 -6.12 11.98
C ARG A 178 8.38 -5.78 13.46
N HIS A 179 8.86 -4.58 13.77
CA HIS A 179 8.70 -3.88 15.03
C HIS A 179 7.99 -2.56 14.73
N VAL A 180 6.99 -2.19 15.53
CA VAL A 180 6.35 -0.87 15.48
C VAL A 180 5.97 -0.42 16.89
N ASP A 181 6.36 0.80 17.25
CA ASP A 181 5.90 1.44 18.48
C ASP A 181 4.57 2.20 18.23
N TYR A 182 3.61 2.07 19.15
CA TYR A 182 2.28 2.71 19.08
C TYR A 182 1.99 3.56 20.33
N VAL A 183 1.24 4.65 20.13
CA VAL A 183 0.60 5.44 21.19
C VAL A 183 -0.82 5.75 20.71
N ASN A 184 -1.84 5.28 21.44
CA ASN A 184 -3.26 5.46 21.09
C ASN A 184 -3.59 5.03 19.65
N GLU A 185 -3.19 3.81 19.25
CA GLU A 185 -3.31 3.26 17.87
C GLU A 185 -2.45 3.93 16.79
N GLN A 186 -1.85 5.08 17.07
CA GLN A 186 -1.00 5.76 16.10
C GLN A 186 0.43 5.25 16.21
N ARG A 187 1.08 5.04 15.07
CA ARG A 187 2.52 4.74 15.03
C ARG A 187 3.28 5.91 15.62
N HIS A 188 4.14 5.65 16.58
CA HIS A 188 4.90 6.66 17.28
C HIS A 188 6.21 6.05 17.79
N GLY A 189 7.34 6.54 17.31
CA GLY A 189 8.66 5.98 17.56
C GLY A 189 9.19 5.17 16.38
N ALA A 190 9.92 4.09 16.66
CA ALA A 190 10.59 3.32 15.63
C ALA A 190 9.63 2.35 14.91
N LEU A 191 9.79 2.27 13.59
CA LEU A 191 9.34 1.14 12.79
C LEU A 191 10.56 0.49 12.17
N ILE A 192 10.73 -0.81 12.42
CA ILE A 192 11.80 -1.60 11.82
C ILE A 192 11.16 -2.75 11.05
N GLU A 193 11.51 -2.88 9.76
CA GLU A 193 11.15 -4.06 8.97
C GLU A 193 12.35 -4.96 8.77
N TYR A 194 12.10 -6.26 8.89
CA TYR A 194 13.10 -7.30 8.80
C TYR A 194 12.84 -8.14 7.55
N LEU A 195 13.91 -8.57 6.88
CA LEU A 195 13.89 -9.54 5.79
C LEU A 195 14.78 -10.71 6.22
N ASP A 196 14.19 -11.90 6.33
CA ASP A 196 14.86 -13.09 6.85
C ASP A 196 15.50 -12.95 8.24
N GLY A 197 14.95 -12.07 9.08
CA GLY A 197 15.45 -11.81 10.43
C GLY A 197 16.49 -10.69 10.52
N GLU A 198 16.95 -10.16 9.38
CA GLU A 198 17.88 -9.04 9.33
C GLU A 198 17.14 -7.70 9.13
N PRO A 199 17.47 -6.64 9.87
CA PRO A 199 16.81 -5.35 9.71
C PRO A 199 17.16 -4.72 8.36
N ARG A 200 16.14 -4.35 7.60
CA ARG A 200 16.26 -3.75 6.25
C ARG A 200 15.81 -2.32 6.19
N LEU A 201 14.84 -1.94 7.02
CA LEU A 201 14.24 -0.63 6.99
C LEU A 201 14.08 -0.13 8.41
N HIS A 202 14.57 1.06 8.69
CA HIS A 202 14.33 1.80 9.92
C HIS A 202 13.64 3.09 9.54
N LEU A 203 12.44 3.30 10.08
CA LEU A 203 11.67 4.54 9.95
C LEU A 203 11.38 5.09 11.34
N HIS A 204 11.24 6.40 11.43
CA HIS A 204 10.79 7.07 12.64
C HIS A 204 9.42 7.74 12.40
N TYR A 205 8.48 7.48 13.30
CA TYR A 205 7.12 8.01 13.24
C TYR A 205 6.85 8.98 14.40
N VAL A 206 6.10 10.04 14.13
CA VAL A 206 5.54 10.94 15.13
C VAL A 206 4.06 11.13 14.82
N ARG A 207 3.18 10.67 15.72
CA ARG A 207 1.70 10.79 15.61
C ARG A 207 1.16 10.28 14.27
N GLY A 208 1.62 9.09 13.86
CA GLY A 208 1.15 8.42 12.64
C GLY A 208 1.84 8.84 11.35
N ALA A 209 2.64 9.91 11.33
CA ALA A 209 3.40 10.35 10.16
C ALA A 209 4.88 9.98 10.28
N ILE A 210 5.55 9.69 9.16
CA ILE A 210 7.02 9.52 9.14
C ILE A 210 7.63 10.91 9.36
N ASP A 211 8.35 11.06 10.46
CA ASP A 211 8.98 12.31 10.87
C ASP A 211 10.23 11.97 11.69
N GLY A 212 11.39 12.02 11.06
CA GLY A 212 12.68 11.69 11.63
C GLY A 212 13.63 10.98 10.65
N PRO A 213 14.73 10.43 11.17
CA PRO A 213 15.71 9.73 10.36
C PRO A 213 15.15 8.41 9.82
N PHE A 214 15.67 8.00 8.66
CA PHE A 214 15.48 6.67 8.13
C PHE A 214 16.80 6.03 7.71
N GLU A 215 16.85 4.70 7.76
CA GLU A 215 17.95 3.88 7.24
C GLU A 215 17.36 2.72 6.42
N ILE A 216 17.89 2.51 5.21
CA ILE A 216 17.56 1.38 4.35
C ILE A 216 18.85 0.58 4.14
N ARG A 217 18.86 -0.70 4.50
CA ARG A 217 20.04 -1.57 4.43
C ARG A 217 19.86 -2.63 3.34
N ARG A 218 20.77 -2.62 2.36
CA ARG A 218 20.75 -3.49 1.17
C ARG A 218 21.33 -4.88 1.48
N PRO A 219 21.02 -5.91 0.65
CA PRO A 219 21.54 -7.27 0.84
C PRO A 219 23.07 -7.36 0.88
N ASP A 220 23.75 -6.48 0.15
CA ASP A 220 25.21 -6.37 0.11
C ASP A 220 25.83 -5.67 1.33
N GLY A 221 25.04 -5.31 2.33
CA GLY A 221 25.50 -4.64 3.56
C GLY A 221 25.60 -3.12 3.44
N SER A 222 25.53 -2.56 2.24
CA SER A 222 25.48 -1.10 2.05
C SER A 222 24.17 -0.52 2.60
N CYS A 223 24.14 0.77 2.93
CA CYS A 223 22.92 1.39 3.44
C CYS A 223 22.73 2.82 2.94
N ARG A 224 21.49 3.26 2.91
CA ARG A 224 21.12 4.65 2.64
C ARG A 224 20.50 5.26 3.89
N LYS A 225 20.92 6.47 4.23
CA LYS A 225 20.36 7.23 5.35
C LYS A 225 19.82 8.57 4.88
N GLY A 226 18.78 9.04 5.54
CA GLY A 226 18.17 10.34 5.29
C GLY A 226 17.26 10.76 6.44
N ALA A 227 16.57 11.87 6.27
CA ALA A 227 15.52 12.31 7.19
C ALA A 227 14.31 12.82 6.42
N ILE A 228 13.14 12.58 7.00
CA ILE A 228 11.84 13.04 6.51
C ILE A 228 11.24 13.91 7.61
N ALA A 229 10.66 15.06 7.28
CA ALA A 229 9.81 15.81 8.20
C ALA A 229 8.51 16.19 7.50
N LYS A 230 7.37 15.98 8.17
CA LYS A 230 6.03 16.22 7.61
C LYS A 230 5.82 15.58 6.22
N GLY A 231 6.35 14.38 6.00
CA GLY A 231 6.23 13.67 4.71
C GLY A 231 7.12 14.20 3.58
N ARG A 232 8.11 15.05 3.86
CA ARG A 232 9.09 15.55 2.87
C ARG A 232 10.51 15.25 3.30
N HIS A 233 11.40 14.93 2.37
CA HIS A 233 12.83 14.81 2.67
C HIS A 233 13.39 16.16 3.16
N THR A 234 14.00 16.17 4.33
CA THR A 234 14.55 17.40 4.95
C THR A 234 16.06 17.36 5.12
N ALA A 235 16.69 16.24 4.75
CA ALA A 235 18.13 16.07 4.83
C ALA A 235 18.69 15.47 3.54
N GLU A 236 20.00 15.65 3.38
CA GLU A 236 20.82 15.00 2.36
C GLU A 236 20.66 13.47 2.45
N LEU A 237 20.39 12.83 1.31
CA LEU A 237 20.39 11.38 1.20
C LEU A 237 21.81 10.92 1.01
N VAL A 238 22.32 10.11 1.95
CA VAL A 238 23.70 9.63 1.93
C VAL A 238 23.71 8.12 1.78
N ASP A 239 24.41 7.66 0.74
CA ASP A 239 24.71 6.25 0.53
C ASP A 239 26.04 5.90 1.20
N TYR A 240 26.04 4.82 1.97
CA TYR A 240 27.20 4.24 2.63
C TYR A 240 27.46 2.84 2.07
N ASP A 241 28.72 2.47 1.92
CA ASP A 241 29.12 1.10 1.58
C ASP A 241 28.95 0.14 2.77
N GLU A 242 29.28 -1.13 2.56
CA GLU A 242 29.27 -2.17 3.60
C GLU A 242 30.18 -1.86 4.80
N ASN A 243 31.17 -0.97 4.63
CA ASN A 243 32.12 -0.55 5.66
C ASN A 243 31.69 0.75 6.37
N GLY A 244 30.54 1.32 5.99
CA GLY A 244 30.04 2.59 6.55
C GLY A 244 30.75 3.82 5.98
N THR A 245 31.45 3.70 4.86
CA THR A 245 32.08 4.84 4.16
C THR A 245 31.04 5.49 3.26
N ALA A 246 30.87 6.81 3.39
CA ALA A 246 29.98 7.58 2.52
C ALA A 246 30.48 7.52 1.07
N ILE A 247 29.67 6.95 0.18
CA ILE A 247 29.97 6.79 -1.25
C ILE A 247 29.46 7.99 -2.03
N ARG A 248 28.25 8.47 -1.69
CA ARG A 248 27.58 9.56 -2.42
C ARG A 248 26.60 10.28 -1.51
N SER A 249 26.49 11.58 -1.71
CA SER A 249 25.47 12.41 -1.10
C SER A 249 24.64 13.09 -2.19
N SER A 250 23.33 13.18 -1.99
CA SER A 250 22.42 13.81 -2.94
C SER A 250 21.38 14.65 -2.21
N TRP A 251 21.17 15.87 -2.71
CA TRP A 251 20.12 16.74 -2.21
C TRP A 251 18.82 16.43 -2.96
N ALA A 252 17.82 15.94 -2.25
CA ALA A 252 16.45 16.10 -2.69
C ALA A 252 16.12 17.60 -2.52
N ARG A 253 16.32 18.40 -3.58
CA ARG A 253 15.97 19.83 -3.56
C ARG A 253 14.47 19.90 -3.22
N ALA A 254 14.12 20.43 -2.04
CA ALA A 254 12.78 20.89 -1.79
C ALA A 254 12.38 21.80 -2.97
N PRO A 255 11.18 21.69 -3.54
CA PRO A 255 10.69 22.73 -4.43
C PRO A 255 10.93 24.07 -3.74
N GLU A 256 11.43 25.05 -4.49
CA GLU A 256 11.58 26.40 -3.97
C GLU A 256 10.25 26.77 -3.28
N ASP A 257 10.33 27.38 -2.11
CA ASP A 257 9.18 28.13 -1.60
C ASP A 257 8.93 29.24 -2.64
N ASP A 258 8.14 28.96 -3.68
CA ASP A 258 7.31 30.00 -4.28
C ASP A 258 6.38 30.44 -3.16
N GLY A 259 6.90 31.40 -2.39
CA GLY A 259 6.30 31.93 -1.19
C GLY A 259 4.91 32.48 -1.48
N GLU A 260 3.92 31.60 -1.40
CA GLU A 260 2.49 31.89 -1.26
C GLU A 260 1.76 30.62 -0.74
N TRP A 261 2.30 29.97 0.30
CA TRP A 261 1.52 29.04 1.14
C TRP A 261 1.23 29.60 2.54
N GLY A 262 1.15 30.92 2.62
CA GLY A 262 0.43 31.64 3.67
C GLY A 262 -0.98 31.96 3.16
N ALA A 263 -1.98 31.28 3.72
CA ALA A 263 -3.38 31.67 3.75
C ALA A 263 -3.88 32.59 2.62
N LYS A 264 -4.34 32.00 1.52
CA LYS A 264 -5.61 32.42 0.94
C LYS A 264 -6.62 31.30 1.19
N VAL A 265 -7.10 31.27 2.43
CA VAL A 265 -8.50 30.89 2.65
C VAL A 265 -9.28 31.84 1.76
N ASP A 266 -9.84 31.32 0.67
CA ASP A 266 -10.73 32.08 -0.18
C ASP A 266 -11.82 32.64 0.75
N ALA A 267 -11.83 33.95 0.96
CA ALA A 267 -12.82 34.64 1.79
C ALA A 267 -14.26 34.46 1.24
N THR A 268 -14.39 33.90 0.03
CA THR A 268 -15.62 33.43 -0.60
C THR A 268 -16.08 32.06 -0.09
N ALA A 269 -15.18 31.19 0.40
CA ALA A 269 -15.49 29.86 0.92
C ALA A 269 -15.97 29.86 2.38
N GLU A 270 -15.42 30.75 3.22
CA GLU A 270 -15.98 31.03 4.56
C GLU A 270 -17.34 31.75 4.47
N ALA A 271 -17.53 32.58 3.44
CA ALA A 271 -18.82 33.23 3.18
C ALA A 271 -19.90 32.25 2.70
N LEU A 272 -19.54 31.19 1.95
CA LEU A 272 -20.50 30.17 1.52
C LEU A 272 -20.94 29.24 2.66
N THR A 273 -20.01 28.86 3.55
CA THR A 273 -20.33 28.00 4.70
C THR A 273 -21.15 28.76 5.75
N ALA A 274 -20.81 30.00 6.10
CA ALA A 274 -21.57 30.79 7.05
C ALA A 274 -23.00 31.11 6.57
N ALA A 275 -23.21 31.36 5.27
CA ALA A 275 -24.53 31.62 4.70
C ALA A 275 -25.42 30.36 4.64
N GLN A 276 -24.84 29.17 4.47
CA GLN A 276 -25.56 27.89 4.53
C GLN A 276 -25.82 27.42 5.98
N LEU A 277 -24.96 27.78 6.93
CA LEU A 277 -25.08 27.48 8.36
C LEU A 277 -26.07 28.42 9.10
N ALA A 278 -26.42 29.57 8.54
CA ALA A 278 -27.37 30.53 9.12
C ALA A 278 -28.85 30.26 8.75
N ALA A 279 -29.12 29.29 7.88
CA ALA A 279 -30.49 28.91 7.54
C ALA A 279 -31.09 28.05 8.66
N GLY A 280 -32.14 28.57 9.31
CA GLY A 280 -32.94 27.86 10.33
C GLY A 280 -33.60 26.56 9.82
N PRO A 281 -34.51 25.96 10.61
CA PRO A 281 -34.90 24.56 10.49
C PRO A 281 -35.32 24.18 9.06
N MET A 282 -34.52 23.31 8.44
CA MET A 282 -34.61 22.95 7.03
C MET A 282 -35.91 22.23 6.69
N GLY A 283 -36.82 22.94 6.05
CA GLY A 283 -37.89 22.36 5.26
C GLY A 283 -37.38 22.05 3.85
N ALA A 284 -37.43 20.78 3.46
CA ALA A 284 -37.37 20.29 2.08
C ALA A 284 -36.15 20.73 1.24
N ILE A 285 -34.94 20.26 1.57
CA ILE A 285 -33.85 20.20 0.59
C ILE A 285 -33.90 18.83 -0.10
N ALA A 286 -34.07 18.82 -1.41
CA ALA A 286 -33.94 17.61 -2.22
C ALA A 286 -32.47 17.15 -2.19
N TYR A 287 -32.20 15.97 -1.64
CA TYR A 287 -30.87 15.40 -1.63
C TYR A 287 -30.46 15.00 -3.05
N THR A 288 -29.49 15.72 -3.59
CA THR A 288 -28.67 15.23 -4.70
C THR A 288 -27.59 14.30 -4.16
N PRO A 289 -27.03 13.37 -4.97
CA PRO A 289 -25.92 12.51 -4.54
C PRO A 289 -24.75 13.29 -3.93
N ALA A 290 -24.43 14.48 -4.45
CA ALA A 290 -23.38 15.37 -3.94
C ALA A 290 -23.71 16.04 -2.59
N THR A 291 -24.94 16.52 -2.40
CA THR A 291 -25.36 17.12 -1.12
C THR A 291 -25.48 16.07 -0.02
N LEU A 292 -25.90 14.85 -0.38
CA LEU A 292 -25.91 13.71 0.53
C LEU A 292 -24.48 13.27 0.90
N ALA A 293 -23.55 13.26 -0.07
CA ALA A 293 -22.14 13.00 0.16
C ALA A 293 -21.51 13.98 1.17
N SER A 294 -21.72 15.28 0.97
CA SER A 294 -21.21 16.31 1.88
C SER A 294 -21.81 16.23 3.29
N ALA A 295 -23.10 15.90 3.39
CA ALA A 295 -23.78 15.68 4.67
C ALA A 295 -23.25 14.44 5.41
N ILE A 296 -22.95 13.35 4.69
CA ILE A 296 -22.31 12.15 5.25
C ILE A 296 -20.87 12.47 5.70
N ALA A 297 -20.07 13.17 4.91
CA ALA A 297 -18.73 13.55 5.35
C ALA A 297 -18.76 14.45 6.60
N THR A 298 -19.69 15.41 6.66
CA THR A 298 -19.84 16.33 7.82
C THR A 298 -20.34 15.63 9.08
N GLY A 299 -21.19 14.61 8.94
CA GLY A 299 -21.67 13.82 10.08
C GLY A 299 -20.62 12.91 10.71
N TRP A 300 -19.62 12.49 9.93
CA TRP A 300 -18.74 11.36 10.27
C TRP A 300 -17.22 11.58 9.99
N GLY A 301 -16.80 12.78 9.59
CA GLY A 301 -15.45 13.05 9.03
C GLY A 301 -14.62 14.13 9.74
N GLY A 302 -14.63 14.21 11.08
CA GLY A 302 -13.93 15.27 11.83
C GLY A 302 -13.14 14.79 13.07
N ASP A 303 -12.21 15.62 13.53
CA ASP A 303 -11.43 15.51 14.77
C ASP A 303 -12.31 15.80 16.01
N GLU A 304 -11.90 15.32 17.19
CA GLU A 304 -12.62 15.48 18.45
C GLU A 304 -12.86 16.96 18.83
N ASP A 305 -12.01 17.87 18.34
CA ASP A 305 -12.03 19.32 18.61
C ASP A 305 -12.97 20.16 17.72
N ARG A 306 -13.65 19.57 16.72
CA ARG A 306 -14.61 20.29 15.84
C ARG A 306 -16.08 20.15 16.27
N ASP A 307 -16.90 21.10 15.80
CA ASP A 307 -18.26 21.43 16.24
C ASP A 307 -19.24 20.25 16.36
N ALA A 308 -19.25 19.64 17.55
CA ALA A 308 -20.07 18.50 17.97
C ALA A 308 -21.55 18.60 17.61
N ALA A 309 -22.10 19.82 17.65
CA ALA A 309 -23.50 20.10 17.39
C ALA A 309 -23.83 19.94 15.90
N LEU A 310 -22.95 20.43 15.01
CA LEU A 310 -23.12 20.31 13.56
C LEU A 310 -23.09 18.85 13.12
N ALA A 311 -22.11 18.07 13.59
CA ALA A 311 -22.01 16.65 13.27
C ALA A 311 -23.23 15.84 13.76
N ARG A 312 -23.80 16.17 14.93
CA ARG A 312 -25.04 15.53 15.41
C ARG A 312 -26.25 15.93 14.57
N SER A 313 -26.34 17.18 14.18
CA SER A 313 -27.41 17.70 13.32
C SER A 313 -27.41 17.01 11.95
N GLN A 314 -26.25 16.92 11.29
CA GLN A 314 -26.12 16.29 9.98
C GLN A 314 -26.38 14.78 10.03
N ARG A 315 -25.94 14.07 11.08
CA ARG A 315 -26.28 12.65 11.27
C ARG A 315 -27.78 12.42 11.43
N ALA A 316 -28.45 13.23 12.26
CA ALA A 316 -29.90 13.13 12.44
C ALA A 316 -30.65 13.41 11.13
N LEU A 317 -30.16 14.37 10.34
CA LEU A 317 -30.73 14.73 9.05
C LEU A 317 -30.59 13.59 8.02
N VAL A 318 -29.38 13.03 7.86
CA VAL A 318 -29.10 11.89 6.95
C VAL A 318 -29.92 10.66 7.34
N LEU A 319 -29.97 10.31 8.64
CA LEU A 319 -30.73 9.14 9.10
C LEU A 319 -32.25 9.29 8.94
N ARG A 320 -32.75 10.53 8.89
CA ARG A 320 -34.18 10.81 8.76
C ARG A 320 -34.63 10.93 7.30
N HIS A 321 -33.75 11.40 6.41
CA HIS A 321 -34.16 11.84 5.07
C HIS A 321 -33.41 11.19 3.89
N ALA A 322 -32.32 10.44 4.13
CA ALA A 322 -31.60 9.76 3.05
C ALA A 322 -32.38 8.56 2.46
N PRO A 323 -32.09 8.14 1.21
CA PRO A 323 -32.65 6.94 0.62
C PRO A 323 -32.45 5.70 1.50
N ALA A 324 -33.39 4.74 1.44
CA ALA A 324 -33.35 3.54 2.29
C ALA A 324 -32.02 2.77 2.15
N ALA A 325 -31.53 2.58 0.92
CA ALA A 325 -30.25 1.92 0.66
C ALA A 325 -29.05 2.61 1.34
N VAL A 326 -29.04 3.94 1.40
CA VAL A 326 -27.99 4.71 2.10
C VAL A 326 -28.10 4.51 3.62
N ARG A 327 -29.33 4.52 4.16
CA ARG A 327 -29.58 4.27 5.58
C ARG A 327 -29.23 2.84 5.98
N ASP A 328 -29.52 1.86 5.12
CA ASP A 328 -29.21 0.45 5.34
C ASP A 328 -27.69 0.21 5.30
N ALA A 329 -26.97 0.84 4.36
CA ALA A 329 -25.50 0.82 4.32
C ALA A 329 -24.87 1.44 5.59
N LEU A 330 -25.34 2.62 6.02
CA LEU A 330 -24.88 3.27 7.26
C LEU A 330 -25.20 2.45 8.51
N THR A 331 -26.32 1.70 8.48
CA THR A 331 -26.75 0.82 9.58
C THR A 331 -25.89 -0.44 9.62
N THR A 332 -25.67 -1.07 8.46
CA THR A 332 -24.82 -2.28 8.31
C THR A 332 -23.37 -2.01 8.73
N LEU A 333 -22.90 -0.78 8.56
CA LEU A 333 -21.54 -0.36 8.94
C LEU A 333 -21.44 0.20 10.36
N ASP A 334 -22.54 0.17 11.12
CA ASP A 334 -22.65 0.72 12.48
C ASP A 334 -22.27 2.20 12.59
N LEU A 335 -22.33 2.95 11.48
CA LEU A 335 -21.93 4.37 11.46
C LEU A 335 -22.90 5.24 12.25
N HIS A 336 -24.19 4.88 12.28
CA HIS A 336 -25.19 5.49 13.15
C HIS A 336 -24.86 5.40 14.66
N LEU A 337 -23.90 4.54 15.06
CA LEU A 337 -23.45 4.30 16.43
C LEU A 337 -21.95 4.62 16.64
N ALA A 338 -21.24 5.11 15.62
CA ALA A 338 -19.79 5.29 15.65
C ALA A 338 -19.36 6.58 16.38
N PRO A 339 -18.20 6.58 17.10
CA PRO A 339 -17.54 7.81 17.52
C PRO A 339 -17.16 8.65 16.29
N ARG A 340 -16.92 9.95 16.50
CA ARG A 340 -16.89 11.02 15.47
C ARG A 340 -15.87 10.85 14.33
N VAL A 341 -15.05 9.81 14.37
CA VAL A 341 -13.96 9.54 13.42
C VAL A 341 -14.22 8.20 12.72
N ILE A 342 -14.36 8.23 11.39
CA ILE A 342 -14.42 7.01 10.57
C ILE A 342 -12.99 6.50 10.28
N THR A 343 -12.72 5.21 10.57
CA THR A 343 -11.43 4.59 10.25
C THR A 343 -11.32 4.25 8.76
N ARG A 344 -10.08 4.05 8.26
CA ARG A 344 -9.79 3.67 6.85
C ARG A 344 -10.68 2.54 6.33
N ASP A 345 -10.76 1.44 7.10
CA ASP A 345 -11.51 0.25 6.70
C ASP A 345 -13.02 0.49 6.71
N ARG A 346 -13.53 1.36 7.59
CA ARG A 346 -14.96 1.71 7.62
C ARG A 346 -15.36 2.59 6.44
N CYS A 347 -14.50 3.53 6.04
CA CYS A 347 -14.70 4.35 4.85
C CYS A 347 -14.68 3.49 3.57
N ALA A 348 -13.72 2.56 3.45
CA ALA A 348 -13.66 1.64 2.31
C ALA A 348 -14.93 0.77 2.17
N ARG A 349 -15.44 0.25 3.29
CA ARG A 349 -16.70 -0.50 3.30
C ARG A 349 -17.92 0.39 3.02
N LEU A 350 -17.89 1.66 3.42
CA LEU A 350 -18.92 2.65 3.10
C LEU A 350 -18.99 2.92 1.58
N LEU A 351 -17.85 3.16 0.94
CA LEU A 351 -17.74 3.33 -0.51
C LEU A 351 -18.13 2.08 -1.31
N THR A 352 -17.99 0.89 -0.70
CA THR A 352 -18.41 -0.38 -1.32
C THR A 352 -19.92 -0.62 -1.16
N ALA A 353 -20.51 -0.14 -0.06
CA ALA A 353 -21.92 -0.33 0.25
C ALA A 353 -22.85 0.72 -0.40
N LEU A 354 -22.31 1.88 -0.79
CA LEU A 354 -23.04 2.94 -1.47
C LEU A 354 -22.77 2.85 -2.98
N SER A 355 -23.79 3.06 -3.81
CA SER A 355 -23.63 3.19 -5.26
C SER A 355 -23.55 4.67 -5.65
N GLU A 356 -22.86 4.97 -6.76
CA GLU A 356 -22.64 6.35 -7.24
C GLU A 356 -23.97 7.06 -7.60
N ASP A 357 -25.00 6.31 -7.96
CA ASP A 357 -26.35 6.82 -8.22
C ASP A 357 -27.03 7.36 -6.95
N LEU A 358 -26.59 6.93 -5.77
CA LEU A 358 -27.17 7.29 -4.47
C LEU A 358 -26.35 8.35 -3.74
N VAL A 359 -25.02 8.27 -3.82
CA VAL A 359 -24.09 9.19 -3.16
C VAL A 359 -22.93 9.47 -4.10
N ASP A 360 -22.62 10.75 -4.32
CA ASP A 360 -21.49 11.15 -5.15
C ASP A 360 -20.19 10.82 -4.41
N HIS A 361 -19.50 9.78 -4.85
CA HIS A 361 -18.31 9.28 -4.17
C HIS A 361 -17.12 10.24 -4.27
N ASP A 362 -17.02 11.03 -5.34
CA ASP A 362 -15.95 11.99 -5.51
C ASP A 362 -16.10 13.15 -4.52
N VAL A 363 -17.33 13.68 -4.39
CA VAL A 363 -17.67 14.70 -3.39
C VAL A 363 -17.54 14.15 -1.96
N LEU A 364 -17.86 12.87 -1.73
CA LEU A 364 -17.76 12.24 -0.42
C LEU A 364 -16.31 12.14 0.03
N ILE A 365 -15.42 11.67 -0.85
CA ILE A 365 -13.98 11.51 -0.60
C ILE A 365 -13.32 12.88 -0.41
N ASP A 366 -13.60 13.85 -1.29
CA ASP A 366 -13.10 15.22 -1.18
C ASP A 366 -13.56 15.90 0.13
N SER A 367 -14.84 15.72 0.51
CA SER A 367 -15.37 16.27 1.75
C SER A 367 -14.73 15.63 3.00
N PHE A 368 -14.47 14.31 2.98
CA PHE A 368 -13.73 13.65 4.07
C PHE A 368 -12.28 14.15 4.17
N GLY A 369 -11.63 14.42 3.04
CA GLY A 369 -10.29 15.02 3.00
C GLY A 369 -10.24 16.43 3.60
N ARG A 370 -11.28 17.26 3.39
CA ARG A 370 -11.35 18.65 3.88
C ARG A 370 -11.75 18.81 5.36
N LEU A 371 -12.52 17.86 5.92
CA LEU A 371 -13.17 18.05 7.23
C LEU A 371 -12.33 17.60 8.45
N GLY A 372 -11.26 16.82 8.23
CA GLY A 372 -10.08 16.70 9.11
C GLY A 372 -10.23 15.91 10.41
N GLY A 373 -9.50 14.78 10.54
CA GLY A 373 -9.29 13.88 11.69
C GLY A 373 -8.23 12.80 11.33
N GLU A 374 -8.15 11.62 11.97
CA GLU A 374 -7.24 10.50 11.56
C GLU A 374 -7.42 10.02 10.10
N ALA A 375 -8.51 10.42 9.44
CA ALA A 375 -8.67 10.26 8.00
C ALA A 375 -7.70 11.17 7.21
N ALA A 376 -7.36 12.36 7.68
CA ALA A 376 -6.41 13.25 6.98
C ALA A 376 -4.98 12.67 6.87
N THR A 377 -4.56 11.80 7.81
CA THR A 377 -3.25 11.12 7.75
C THR A 377 -3.20 9.97 6.73
N ILE A 378 -4.35 9.59 6.15
CA ILE A 378 -4.50 8.53 5.15
C ILE A 378 -4.98 9.10 3.80
N TRP A 379 -5.50 10.33 3.80
CA TRP A 379 -6.19 10.96 2.66
C TRP A 379 -5.65 12.38 2.41
N LEU A 380 -4.64 12.51 1.55
CA LEU A 380 -4.15 13.76 0.94
C LEU A 380 -3.60 13.39 -0.46
N SER A 381 -3.89 14.06 -1.57
CA SER A 381 -4.54 15.34 -1.88
C SER A 381 -5.95 15.18 -2.47
N ALA A 382 -6.68 16.29 -2.61
CA ALA A 382 -8.01 16.37 -3.24
C ALA A 382 -8.01 16.04 -4.76
N ASP A 383 -6.89 15.60 -5.33
CA ASP A 383 -6.68 15.68 -6.78
C ASP A 383 -7.00 14.41 -7.58
N ASP A 384 -7.21 13.21 -7.00
CA ASP A 384 -7.73 12.08 -7.82
C ASP A 384 -8.26 10.86 -7.02
N SER A 385 -9.54 10.89 -6.65
CA SER A 385 -10.25 9.80 -5.95
C SER A 385 -10.25 8.46 -6.72
N ARG A 386 -10.21 8.50 -8.06
CA ARG A 386 -10.25 7.31 -8.93
C ARG A 386 -8.95 6.51 -8.84
N SER A 387 -7.83 7.21 -8.88
CA SER A 387 -6.49 6.64 -8.82
C SER A 387 -6.21 5.98 -7.46
N PHE A 388 -6.71 6.59 -6.37
CA PHE A 388 -6.64 5.99 -5.03
C PHE A 388 -7.48 4.71 -4.91
N ARG A 389 -8.73 4.73 -5.40
CA ARG A 389 -9.63 3.56 -5.39
C ARG A 389 -8.99 2.37 -6.09
N ALA A 390 -8.36 2.62 -7.23
CA ALA A 390 -7.67 1.61 -8.01
C ALA A 390 -6.54 0.91 -7.23
N VAL A 391 -5.69 1.70 -6.56
CA VAL A 391 -4.59 1.18 -5.71
C VAL A 391 -5.11 0.29 -4.61
N TYR A 392 -6.18 0.68 -3.93
CA TYR A 392 -6.71 -0.10 -2.82
C TYR A 392 -7.45 -1.37 -3.27
N GLN A 393 -8.24 -1.30 -4.35
CA GLN A 393 -9.03 -2.44 -4.84
C GLN A 393 -8.18 -3.54 -5.48
N ARG A 394 -7.00 -3.19 -5.98
CA ARG A 394 -6.11 -4.09 -6.73
C ARG A 394 -4.74 -4.28 -6.06
N PHE A 395 -4.65 -3.93 -4.78
CA PHE A 395 -3.57 -4.35 -3.92
C PHE A 395 -3.77 -5.82 -3.56
N GLU A 396 -2.83 -6.67 -3.97
CA GLU A 396 -2.81 -8.07 -3.55
C GLU A 396 -1.89 -8.20 -2.32
N PRO A 397 -2.45 -8.44 -1.11
CA PRO A 397 -1.62 -8.71 0.06
C PRO A 397 -0.86 -10.03 -0.15
N PRO A 398 0.30 -10.21 0.50
CA PRO A 398 1.04 -11.48 0.47
C PRO A 398 0.12 -12.65 0.82
N ASN A 399 0.15 -13.74 0.05
CA ASN A 399 -0.67 -14.91 0.32
C ASN A 399 -0.07 -15.67 1.52
N PRO A 400 -0.80 -15.80 2.65
CA PRO A 400 -0.26 -16.42 3.86
C PRO A 400 -0.14 -17.96 3.78
N ARG A 401 -0.48 -18.60 2.65
CA ARG A 401 -0.57 -20.07 2.51
C ARG A 401 0.50 -20.73 1.63
N ALA A 402 1.46 -19.99 1.09
CA ALA A 402 2.53 -20.59 0.28
C ALA A 402 3.69 -21.06 1.17
N GLN A 403 3.67 -22.34 1.55
CA GLN A 403 4.82 -23.00 2.16
C GLN A 403 5.89 -23.25 1.08
N GLY A 404 6.97 -22.47 1.11
CA GLY A 404 8.18 -22.72 0.33
C GLY A 404 8.81 -21.45 -0.24
N ASP A 405 9.99 -21.09 0.29
CA ASP A 405 10.99 -20.13 -0.20
C ASP A 405 10.52 -18.78 -0.79
N MET A 406 10.96 -17.72 -0.08
CA MET A 406 10.79 -16.27 -0.30
C MET A 406 9.51 -15.64 0.24
N LEU A 407 9.67 -14.52 0.94
CA LEU A 407 8.58 -13.59 1.22
C LEU A 407 7.80 -13.33 -0.07
N GLU A 408 6.56 -13.81 -0.17
CA GLU A 408 5.74 -13.52 -1.34
C GLU A 408 5.48 -12.01 -1.42
N MET A 409 5.91 -11.51 -2.58
CA MET A 409 6.06 -10.15 -3.07
C MET A 409 4.70 -9.44 -3.21
N ALA A 410 4.48 -8.33 -2.50
CA ALA A 410 3.24 -7.57 -2.64
C ALA A 410 3.20 -6.90 -4.02
N LYS A 411 2.08 -7.02 -4.72
CA LYS A 411 1.89 -6.47 -6.08
C LYS A 411 0.72 -5.50 -6.11
N ILE A 412 0.85 -4.47 -6.93
CA ILE A 412 -0.25 -3.57 -7.26
C ILE A 412 -0.48 -3.63 -8.77
N ASP A 413 -1.68 -4.03 -9.18
CA ASP A 413 -2.10 -4.03 -10.58
C ASP A 413 -3.04 -2.84 -10.85
N LEU A 414 -2.58 -1.84 -11.58
CA LEU A 414 -3.33 -0.66 -12.01
C LEU A 414 -3.51 -0.60 -13.53
N LYS A 415 -3.35 -1.71 -14.25
CA LYS A 415 -3.41 -1.67 -15.71
C LYS A 415 -4.80 -1.35 -16.24
N TYR A 416 -4.85 -0.67 -17.40
CA TYR A 416 -6.05 -0.40 -18.18
C TYR A 416 -7.19 0.26 -17.39
N LEU A 417 -6.85 1.27 -16.59
CA LEU A 417 -7.79 2.00 -15.75
C LEU A 417 -8.08 3.42 -16.25
N ALA A 418 -7.45 3.82 -17.35
CA ALA A 418 -7.50 5.19 -17.85
C ALA A 418 -7.10 6.21 -16.77
N LEU A 419 -6.10 5.86 -15.94
CA LEU A 419 -5.53 6.79 -14.97
C LEU A 419 -4.75 7.88 -15.70
N ASP A 420 -5.03 9.14 -15.37
CA ASP A 420 -4.30 10.27 -15.94
C ASP A 420 -3.07 10.62 -15.06
N ARG A 421 -3.05 10.21 -13.78
CA ARG A 421 -1.93 10.39 -12.83
C ARG A 421 -1.78 9.22 -11.86
N VAL A 422 -0.59 9.06 -11.29
CA VAL A 422 -0.34 8.15 -10.16
C VAL A 422 -0.53 8.93 -8.85
N PRO A 423 -1.32 8.44 -7.88
CA PRO A 423 -1.54 9.17 -6.63
C PRO A 423 -0.32 9.07 -5.73
N ASP A 424 0.02 10.14 -5.00
CA ASP A 424 1.13 10.15 -4.04
C ASP A 424 1.01 9.05 -2.97
N ALA A 425 -0.23 8.61 -2.70
CA ALA A 425 -0.52 7.52 -1.79
C ALA A 425 0.10 6.16 -2.21
N VAL A 426 0.57 6.00 -3.45
CA VAL A 426 1.27 4.78 -3.88
C VAL A 426 2.55 4.54 -3.07
N GLY A 427 3.22 5.62 -2.63
CA GLY A 427 4.39 5.55 -1.76
C GLY A 427 4.11 4.98 -0.37
N ALA A 428 2.84 4.95 0.07
CA ALA A 428 2.45 4.39 1.36
C ALA A 428 2.51 2.85 1.43
N PHE A 429 2.88 2.18 0.33
CA PHE A 429 2.97 0.72 0.22
C PHE A 429 4.43 0.27 0.04
N PRO A 430 5.32 0.45 1.04
CA PRO A 430 6.77 0.25 0.88
C PRO A 430 7.15 -1.19 0.54
N ARG A 431 6.31 -2.18 0.91
CA ARG A 431 6.55 -3.62 0.68
C ARG A 431 6.22 -4.11 -0.73
N VAL A 432 5.74 -3.23 -1.60
CA VAL A 432 5.39 -3.60 -2.97
C VAL A 432 6.65 -3.77 -3.79
N THR A 433 6.72 -4.88 -4.50
CA THR A 433 7.86 -5.26 -5.33
C THR A 433 7.54 -5.22 -6.81
N ASP A 434 6.26 -5.28 -7.18
CA ASP A 434 5.81 -5.23 -8.56
C ASP A 434 4.64 -4.25 -8.69
N LEU A 435 4.81 -3.25 -9.55
CA LEU A 435 3.80 -2.24 -9.84
C LEU A 435 3.48 -2.24 -11.33
N ASP A 436 2.27 -2.67 -11.68
CA ASP A 436 1.80 -2.70 -13.07
C ASP A 436 0.87 -1.54 -13.35
N MET A 437 1.29 -0.58 -14.19
CA MET A 437 0.53 0.62 -14.54
C MET A 437 0.33 0.74 -16.06
N ARG A 438 0.44 -0.36 -16.81
CA ARG A 438 0.37 -0.32 -18.28
C ARG A 438 -1.01 0.07 -18.81
N GLY A 439 -1.04 0.70 -19.99
CA GLY A 439 -2.28 1.00 -20.70
C GLY A 439 -3.15 2.05 -20.00
N ASN A 440 -2.52 3.03 -19.36
CA ASN A 440 -3.19 4.19 -18.76
C ASN A 440 -2.93 5.44 -19.61
N ARG A 441 -3.13 6.63 -19.04
CA ARG A 441 -2.92 7.93 -19.67
C ARG A 441 -1.92 8.77 -18.88
N LEU A 442 -1.02 8.10 -18.16
CA LEU A 442 -0.05 8.75 -17.27
C LEU A 442 0.89 9.64 -18.08
N ASP A 443 1.04 10.89 -17.68
CA ASP A 443 1.99 11.84 -18.26
C ASP A 443 3.35 11.86 -17.52
N THR A 444 3.35 11.48 -16.24
CA THR A 444 4.51 11.30 -15.38
C THR A 444 4.22 10.33 -14.21
N LEU A 445 5.22 10.09 -13.35
CA LEU A 445 5.06 9.40 -12.08
C LEU A 445 5.11 10.41 -10.92
N SER A 446 4.43 10.10 -9.82
CA SER A 446 4.61 10.83 -8.56
C SER A 446 6.03 10.62 -8.00
N PRO A 447 6.70 11.66 -7.45
CA PRO A 447 7.96 11.50 -6.72
C PRO A 447 7.89 10.52 -5.54
N SER A 448 6.70 10.30 -4.96
CA SER A 448 6.45 9.31 -3.89
C SER A 448 6.79 7.87 -4.29
N ILE A 449 6.98 7.60 -5.59
CA ILE A 449 7.45 6.29 -6.06
C ILE A 449 8.75 5.87 -5.38
N ALA A 450 9.60 6.83 -4.98
CA ALA A 450 10.84 6.56 -4.26
C ALA A 450 10.65 5.93 -2.87
N ASP A 451 9.47 6.08 -2.26
CA ASP A 451 9.14 5.47 -0.97
C ASP A 451 8.88 3.96 -1.09
N MET A 452 8.70 3.45 -2.31
CA MET A 452 8.52 2.02 -2.60
C MET A 452 9.87 1.31 -2.69
N VAL A 453 10.63 1.34 -1.60
CA VAL A 453 12.05 0.96 -1.56
C VAL A 453 12.35 -0.50 -1.92
N PHE A 454 11.35 -1.39 -1.88
CA PHE A 454 11.46 -2.80 -2.27
C PHE A 454 11.01 -3.08 -3.72
N LEU A 455 10.69 -2.03 -4.50
CA LEU A 455 10.18 -2.15 -5.86
C LEU A 455 11.24 -2.74 -6.80
N ARG A 456 10.93 -3.88 -7.41
CA ARG A 456 11.80 -4.66 -8.31
C ARG A 456 11.35 -4.60 -9.77
N SER A 457 10.05 -4.42 -10.01
CA SER A 457 9.47 -4.34 -11.35
C SER A 457 8.45 -3.21 -11.45
N ILE A 458 8.57 -2.41 -12.51
CA ILE A 458 7.59 -1.40 -12.89
C ILE A 458 7.19 -1.59 -14.35
N GLN A 459 5.89 -1.71 -14.61
CA GLN A 459 5.31 -1.74 -15.97
C GLN A 459 4.61 -0.42 -16.26
N LEU A 460 5.10 0.32 -17.25
CA LEU A 460 4.54 1.61 -17.66
C LEU A 460 4.25 1.69 -19.17
N ASN A 461 4.24 0.54 -19.85
CA ASN A 461 3.97 0.47 -21.27
C ASN A 461 2.62 1.09 -21.64
N ASP A 462 2.52 1.64 -22.85
CA ASP A 462 1.28 2.17 -23.40
C ASP A 462 0.67 3.27 -22.51
N ASN A 463 1.47 4.29 -22.19
CA ASN A 463 1.06 5.49 -21.45
C ASN A 463 1.42 6.76 -22.27
N GLN A 464 1.36 7.93 -21.64
CA GLN A 464 1.70 9.22 -22.26
C GLN A 464 2.92 9.87 -21.58
N ILE A 465 3.80 9.06 -20.99
CA ILE A 465 4.85 9.55 -20.10
C ILE A 465 5.87 10.34 -20.91
N ARG A 466 6.03 11.61 -20.56
CA ARG A 466 7.03 12.51 -21.18
C ARG A 466 8.23 12.73 -20.28
N THR A 467 8.04 12.61 -18.97
CA THR A 467 9.08 12.80 -17.95
C THR A 467 8.92 11.78 -16.84
N ILE A 468 10.02 11.47 -16.16
CA ILE A 468 10.02 10.63 -14.96
C ILE A 468 10.67 11.45 -13.83
N PRO A 469 10.15 11.42 -12.60
CA PRO A 469 10.77 12.10 -11.48
C PRO A 469 12.20 11.59 -11.25
N ARG A 470 13.14 12.49 -10.95
CA ARG A 470 14.53 12.13 -10.64
C ARG A 470 14.62 11.16 -9.47
N GLU A 471 13.63 11.21 -8.59
CA GLU A 471 13.42 10.36 -7.42
C GLU A 471 13.30 8.87 -7.81
N LEU A 472 12.93 8.52 -9.05
CA LEU A 472 12.96 7.12 -9.51
C LEU A 472 14.35 6.49 -9.33
N GLY A 473 15.42 7.28 -9.52
CA GLY A 473 16.80 6.82 -9.33
C GLY A 473 17.13 6.40 -7.89
N LEU A 474 16.22 6.64 -6.93
CA LEU A 474 16.36 6.18 -5.56
C LEU A 474 16.00 4.70 -5.39
N LEU A 475 15.30 4.07 -6.35
CA LEU A 475 14.87 2.67 -6.30
C LEU A 475 16.02 1.71 -6.63
N THR A 476 16.89 1.47 -5.65
CA THR A 476 18.11 0.68 -5.89
C THR A 476 17.88 -0.81 -6.11
N GLU A 477 16.70 -1.34 -5.77
CA GLU A 477 16.33 -2.75 -6.01
C GLU A 477 15.59 -2.94 -7.35
N LEU A 478 15.34 -1.86 -8.10
CA LEU A 478 14.57 -1.92 -9.34
C LEU A 478 15.39 -2.62 -10.43
N GLY A 479 14.96 -3.84 -10.75
CA GLY A 479 15.62 -4.70 -11.71
C GLY A 479 14.99 -4.68 -13.10
N THR A 480 13.74 -4.22 -13.21
CA THR A 480 12.99 -4.26 -14.47
C THR A 480 12.10 -3.03 -14.60
N LEU A 481 12.29 -2.30 -15.71
CA LEU A 481 11.52 -1.10 -16.03
C LEU A 481 11.08 -1.15 -17.48
N PHE A 482 9.77 -1.14 -17.70
CA PHE A 482 9.18 -1.12 -19.03
C PHE A 482 8.48 0.20 -19.30
N LEU A 483 8.91 0.93 -20.32
CA LEU A 483 8.44 2.26 -20.72
C LEU A 483 8.07 2.29 -22.21
N GLU A 484 7.65 1.15 -22.78
CA GLU A 484 7.31 1.06 -24.21
C GLU A 484 6.14 1.95 -24.58
N ASN A 485 6.13 2.45 -25.82
CA ASN A 485 5.04 3.25 -26.38
C ASN A 485 4.61 4.39 -25.45
N ASN A 486 5.58 5.24 -25.08
CA ASN A 486 5.38 6.45 -24.30
C ASN A 486 5.81 7.69 -25.12
N GLY A 487 5.85 8.86 -24.48
CA GLY A 487 6.20 10.13 -25.10
C GLY A 487 7.58 10.67 -24.73
N LEU A 488 8.54 9.82 -24.29
CA LEU A 488 9.85 10.28 -23.85
C LEU A 488 10.64 10.85 -25.03
N THR A 489 11.13 12.09 -24.88
CA THR A 489 12.01 12.74 -25.86
C THR A 489 13.48 12.68 -25.47
N GLU A 490 13.76 12.49 -24.18
CA GLU A 490 15.10 12.36 -23.60
C GLU A 490 15.10 11.30 -22.49
N ILE A 491 16.29 10.85 -22.08
CA ILE A 491 16.45 9.97 -20.91
C ILE A 491 16.41 10.84 -19.64
N PRO A 492 15.46 10.61 -18.72
CA PRO A 492 15.35 11.42 -17.51
C PRO A 492 16.49 11.14 -16.53
N GLU A 493 16.92 12.17 -15.79
CA GLU A 493 18.08 12.15 -14.87
C GLU A 493 18.02 11.00 -13.83
N GLY A 494 16.81 10.63 -13.38
CA GLY A 494 16.61 9.53 -12.43
C GLY A 494 16.86 8.13 -13.01
N LEU A 495 16.73 7.95 -14.33
CA LEU A 495 16.79 6.61 -14.94
C LEU A 495 18.20 6.02 -14.86
N THR A 496 19.24 6.82 -15.12
CA THR A 496 20.63 6.35 -15.06
C THR A 496 21.10 6.04 -13.64
N GLY A 497 20.34 6.46 -12.61
CA GLY A 497 20.57 6.11 -11.21
C GLY A 497 20.20 4.66 -10.82
N LEU A 498 19.48 3.93 -11.69
CA LEU A 498 18.97 2.58 -11.43
C LEU A 498 20.05 1.51 -11.62
N ARG A 499 20.98 1.42 -10.66
CA ARG A 499 22.20 0.59 -10.80
C ARG A 499 21.99 -0.92 -10.83
N GLN A 500 20.88 -1.43 -10.31
CA GLN A 500 20.53 -2.86 -10.37
C GLN A 500 19.64 -3.19 -11.58
N LEU A 501 19.40 -2.24 -12.49
CA LEU A 501 18.49 -2.46 -13.61
C LEU A 501 19.09 -3.44 -14.62
N HIS A 502 18.51 -4.64 -14.72
CA HIS A 502 18.95 -5.66 -15.67
C HIS A 502 18.10 -5.70 -16.95
N THR A 503 16.85 -5.23 -16.90
CA THR A 503 15.95 -5.16 -18.06
C THR A 503 15.35 -3.77 -18.18
N LEU A 504 15.57 -3.14 -19.33
CA LEU A 504 15.01 -1.83 -19.68
C LEU A 504 14.35 -1.89 -21.05
N SER A 505 13.11 -1.43 -21.12
CA SER A 505 12.43 -1.24 -22.40
C SER A 505 12.02 0.20 -22.62
N LEU A 506 12.47 0.78 -23.72
CA LEU A 506 12.23 2.16 -24.13
C LEU A 506 11.65 2.23 -25.55
N SER A 507 11.27 1.10 -26.15
CA SER A 507 10.81 1.04 -27.53
C SER A 507 9.59 1.90 -27.79
N GLY A 508 9.52 2.52 -28.98
CA GLY A 508 8.37 3.34 -29.39
C GLY A 508 8.25 4.68 -28.64
N ASN A 509 9.37 5.21 -28.13
CA ASN A 509 9.47 6.59 -27.63
C ASN A 509 10.07 7.52 -28.70
N ALA A 510 10.05 8.83 -28.44
CA ALA A 510 10.58 9.86 -29.33
C ALA A 510 12.05 10.24 -29.03
N LEU A 511 12.85 9.30 -28.51
CA LEU A 511 14.24 9.52 -28.14
C LEU A 511 15.12 9.79 -29.38
N THR A 512 15.80 10.93 -29.41
CA THR A 512 16.73 11.31 -30.49
C THR A 512 18.20 11.07 -30.13
N GLU A 513 18.52 11.03 -28.84
CA GLU A 513 19.83 10.68 -28.32
C GLU A 513 19.74 9.99 -26.94
N LEU A 514 20.83 9.33 -26.54
CA LEU A 514 21.04 8.82 -25.18
C LEU A 514 22.23 9.56 -24.56
N PRO A 515 22.18 9.91 -23.26
CA PRO A 515 23.27 10.61 -22.59
C PRO A 515 24.48 9.71 -22.37
N GLU A 516 25.68 10.28 -22.22
CA GLU A 516 26.90 9.50 -21.90
C GLU A 516 26.79 8.75 -20.55
N THR A 517 25.97 9.26 -19.62
CA THR A 517 25.64 8.61 -18.34
C THR A 517 24.77 7.35 -18.50
N PHE A 518 24.25 7.05 -19.70
CA PHE A 518 23.48 5.82 -19.93
C PHE A 518 24.30 4.55 -19.64
N SER A 519 25.62 4.65 -19.74
CA SER A 519 26.58 3.61 -19.36
C SER A 519 26.60 3.26 -17.86
N GLU A 520 26.02 4.11 -17.00
CA GLU A 520 25.93 3.86 -15.55
C GLU A 520 24.99 2.71 -15.20
N LEU A 521 24.15 2.26 -16.14
CA LEU A 521 23.33 1.06 -16.05
C LEU A 521 24.20 -0.21 -16.23
N ALA A 522 25.22 -0.35 -15.39
CA ALA A 522 26.27 -1.37 -15.53
C ALA A 522 25.76 -2.82 -15.45
N GLU A 523 24.61 -3.04 -14.79
CA GLU A 523 23.96 -4.35 -14.64
C GLU A 523 23.02 -4.72 -15.79
N LEU A 524 22.85 -3.83 -16.78
CA LEU A 524 21.89 -4.02 -17.87
C LEU A 524 22.26 -5.21 -18.75
N ARG A 525 21.29 -6.13 -18.91
CA ARG A 525 21.42 -7.36 -19.71
C ARG A 525 20.52 -7.34 -20.94
N THR A 526 19.36 -6.70 -20.83
CA THR A 526 18.33 -6.67 -21.85
C THR A 526 17.91 -5.24 -22.11
N LEU A 527 18.09 -4.77 -23.34
CA LEU A 527 17.72 -3.42 -23.75
C LEU A 527 16.89 -3.41 -25.03
N TRP A 528 15.67 -2.89 -24.91
CA TRP A 528 14.77 -2.66 -26.04
C TRP A 528 14.72 -1.18 -26.38
N LEU A 529 15.18 -0.85 -27.60
CA LEU A 529 15.25 0.53 -28.10
C LEU A 529 14.59 0.70 -29.47
N ALA A 530 13.90 -0.32 -29.99
CA ALA A 530 13.30 -0.24 -31.31
C ALA A 530 12.30 0.91 -31.47
N ARG A 531 12.22 1.46 -32.69
CA ARG A 531 11.35 2.59 -33.04
C ARG A 531 11.62 3.85 -32.20
N CYS A 532 12.87 4.06 -31.80
CA CYS A 532 13.36 5.35 -31.30
C CYS A 532 14.13 6.04 -32.43
N PRO A 533 13.89 7.32 -32.74
CA PRO A 533 14.61 8.03 -33.81
C PRO A 533 16.04 8.43 -33.41
N LEU A 534 16.82 7.53 -32.79
CA LEU A 534 18.19 7.82 -32.35
C LEU A 534 19.09 8.06 -33.56
N ALA A 535 19.76 9.21 -33.62
CA ALA A 535 20.72 9.52 -34.67
C ALA A 535 22.09 8.85 -34.44
N ARG A 536 22.42 8.58 -33.18
CA ARG A 536 23.68 7.95 -32.73
C ARG A 536 23.51 7.33 -31.35
N LEU A 537 24.46 6.49 -30.97
CA LEU A 537 24.65 6.03 -29.59
C LEU A 537 25.87 6.73 -28.96
N PRO A 538 25.86 7.00 -27.64
CA PRO A 538 26.99 7.62 -26.93
C PRO A 538 28.23 6.72 -26.97
N LYS A 539 29.42 7.31 -26.85
CA LYS A 539 30.68 6.54 -26.91
C LYS A 539 30.78 5.57 -25.72
N SER A 540 30.27 5.99 -24.57
CA SER A 540 30.20 5.18 -23.36
C SER A 540 29.29 3.95 -23.50
N PHE A 541 28.46 3.82 -24.54
CA PHE A 541 27.54 2.69 -24.71
C PHE A 541 28.25 1.33 -24.72
N SER A 542 29.48 1.29 -25.23
CA SER A 542 30.37 0.10 -25.20
C SER A 542 30.71 -0.39 -23.78
N GLN A 543 30.50 0.44 -22.75
CA GLN A 543 30.73 0.11 -21.34
C GLN A 543 29.61 -0.74 -20.72
N LEU A 544 28.51 -0.99 -21.43
CA LEU A 544 27.45 -1.93 -21.01
C LEU A 544 27.93 -3.39 -21.15
N ARG A 545 28.95 -3.77 -20.36
CA ARG A 545 29.69 -5.04 -20.47
C ARG A 545 28.84 -6.28 -20.21
N LYS A 546 27.68 -6.14 -19.56
CA LYS A 546 26.74 -7.22 -19.24
C LYS A 546 25.59 -7.35 -20.24
N LEU A 547 25.52 -6.49 -21.26
CA LEU A 547 24.43 -6.50 -22.23
C LEU A 547 24.49 -7.75 -23.11
N VAL A 548 23.43 -8.55 -23.04
CA VAL A 548 23.26 -9.83 -23.76
C VAL A 548 22.30 -9.68 -24.94
N PHE A 549 21.27 -8.85 -24.77
CA PHE A 549 20.23 -8.60 -25.77
C PHE A 549 20.12 -7.10 -26.08
N LEU A 550 20.18 -6.76 -27.36
CA LEU A 550 20.02 -5.39 -27.85
C LEU A 550 19.07 -5.34 -29.06
N HIS A 551 17.97 -4.59 -28.91
CA HIS A 551 17.01 -4.35 -29.99
C HIS A 551 17.05 -2.89 -30.46
N LEU A 552 17.47 -2.72 -31.71
CA LEU A 552 17.64 -1.46 -32.42
C LEU A 552 16.87 -1.45 -33.77
N ASP A 553 15.76 -2.17 -33.88
CA ASP A 553 14.95 -2.11 -35.11
C ASP A 553 14.39 -0.70 -35.33
N ALA A 554 14.12 -0.36 -36.59
CA ALA A 554 13.44 0.86 -37.03
C ALA A 554 14.11 2.17 -36.57
N HIS A 555 15.44 2.23 -36.64
CA HIS A 555 16.23 3.44 -36.44
C HIS A 555 16.61 4.10 -37.78
N PRO A 556 16.98 5.40 -37.79
CA PRO A 556 17.46 6.11 -38.99
C PRO A 556 18.90 5.72 -39.41
N PHE A 557 19.49 4.72 -38.77
CA PHE A 557 20.84 4.25 -39.07
C PHE A 557 20.96 3.69 -40.50
N GLU A 558 21.86 4.26 -41.30
CA GLU A 558 22.27 3.61 -42.56
C GLU A 558 23.20 2.41 -42.33
N GLU A 559 23.93 2.44 -41.21
CA GLU A 559 24.82 1.40 -40.71
C GLU A 559 24.68 1.31 -39.19
N PRO A 560 24.80 0.11 -38.59
CA PRO A 560 24.72 -0.02 -37.14
C PRO A 560 25.85 0.79 -36.47
N PRO A 561 25.56 1.51 -35.37
CA PRO A 561 26.57 2.34 -34.69
C PRO A 561 27.79 1.53 -34.26
N GLU A 562 29.01 2.00 -34.56
CA GLU A 562 30.24 1.22 -34.34
C GLU A 562 30.41 0.74 -32.89
N VAL A 563 29.97 1.55 -31.92
CA VAL A 563 30.07 1.26 -30.48
C VAL A 563 29.40 -0.05 -30.05
N ILE A 564 28.42 -0.57 -30.80
CA ILE A 564 27.74 -1.83 -30.44
C ILE A 564 28.63 -3.05 -30.67
N PHE A 565 29.64 -2.95 -31.55
CA PHE A 565 30.54 -4.07 -31.86
C PHE A 565 31.60 -4.31 -30.79
N ASP A 566 31.70 -3.42 -29.81
CA ASP A 566 32.61 -3.53 -28.66
C ASP A 566 31.88 -4.00 -27.38
N LEU A 567 30.69 -4.60 -27.52
CA LEU A 567 29.90 -5.19 -26.44
C LEU A 567 30.29 -6.69 -26.24
N PRO A 568 31.06 -7.04 -25.20
CA PRO A 568 31.71 -8.36 -25.10
C PRO A 568 30.78 -9.51 -24.69
N ALA A 569 29.57 -9.19 -24.22
CA ALA A 569 28.58 -10.18 -23.76
C ALA A 569 27.40 -10.34 -24.72
N LEU A 570 27.37 -9.60 -25.84
CA LEU A 570 26.20 -9.54 -26.71
C LEU A 570 25.99 -10.88 -27.43
N GLU A 571 24.85 -11.52 -27.18
CA GLU A 571 24.44 -12.78 -27.80
C GLU A 571 23.30 -12.60 -28.81
N GLU A 572 22.51 -11.54 -28.69
CA GLU A 572 21.37 -11.28 -29.56
C GLU A 572 21.29 -9.81 -29.97
N LEU A 573 21.27 -9.58 -31.30
CA LEU A 573 21.24 -8.27 -31.90
C LEU A 573 20.14 -8.18 -32.98
N TRP A 574 19.19 -7.27 -32.78
CA TRP A 574 18.13 -6.96 -33.73
C TRP A 574 18.33 -5.53 -34.24
N ILE A 575 18.51 -5.32 -35.54
CA ILE A 575 18.89 -4.04 -36.17
C ILE A 575 18.11 -3.76 -37.47
N SER A 576 16.98 -4.42 -37.65
CA SER A 576 16.12 -4.40 -38.83
C SER A 576 15.59 -2.99 -39.10
N SER A 577 15.90 -2.40 -40.25
CA SER A 577 15.44 -1.03 -40.57
C SER A 577 15.34 -0.79 -42.07
N PRO A 578 14.32 -0.06 -42.55
CA PRO A 578 14.25 0.36 -43.94
C PRO A 578 15.43 1.25 -44.38
N ASN A 579 16.19 1.82 -43.43
CA ASN A 579 17.35 2.65 -43.71
C ASN A 579 18.67 1.87 -43.69
N LEU A 580 18.72 0.65 -43.14
CA LEU A 580 19.96 -0.10 -42.96
C LEU A 580 20.47 -0.61 -44.32
N LYS A 581 21.50 0.04 -44.86
CA LYS A 581 22.06 -0.25 -46.19
C LYS A 581 23.13 -1.34 -46.18
N ARG A 582 23.91 -1.46 -45.09
CA ARG A 582 25.00 -2.44 -44.99
C ARG A 582 25.33 -2.81 -43.55
N LEU A 583 25.96 -3.98 -43.41
CA LEU A 583 26.62 -4.42 -42.18
C LEU A 583 28.14 -4.21 -42.31
N PRO A 584 28.81 -3.55 -41.35
CA PRO A 584 30.24 -3.33 -41.42
C PRO A 584 31.04 -4.57 -40.99
N ALA A 585 32.30 -4.66 -41.43
CA ALA A 585 33.26 -5.69 -41.02
C ALA A 585 33.38 -5.86 -39.49
N ALA A 586 33.14 -4.78 -38.74
CA ALA A 586 33.14 -4.79 -37.28
C ALA A 586 32.16 -5.79 -36.65
N ILE A 587 31.15 -6.28 -37.39
CA ILE A 587 30.23 -7.34 -36.91
C ILE A 587 31.00 -8.59 -36.44
N GLY A 588 32.15 -8.92 -37.04
CA GLY A 588 32.98 -10.06 -36.64
C GLY A 588 33.59 -9.94 -35.24
N ARG A 589 33.60 -8.73 -34.64
CA ARG A 589 34.06 -8.52 -33.26
C ARG A 589 33.08 -9.09 -32.22
N LEU A 590 31.81 -9.29 -32.58
CA LEU A 590 30.76 -9.85 -31.72
C LEU A 590 30.88 -11.39 -31.61
N THR A 591 32.00 -11.86 -31.08
CA THR A 591 32.35 -13.29 -31.04
C THR A 591 31.38 -14.19 -30.25
N LYS A 592 30.52 -13.61 -29.39
CA LYS A 592 29.47 -14.32 -28.64
C LYS A 592 28.10 -14.28 -29.31
N LEU A 593 27.96 -13.63 -30.47
CA LEU A 593 26.67 -13.47 -31.13
C LEU A 593 26.09 -14.81 -31.57
N ARG A 594 24.84 -15.06 -31.18
CA ARG A 594 24.07 -16.28 -31.48
C ARG A 594 22.86 -15.97 -32.34
N ARG A 595 22.23 -14.81 -32.16
CA ARG A 595 21.03 -14.41 -32.91
C ARG A 595 21.22 -13.04 -33.55
N LEU A 596 21.06 -12.97 -34.87
CA LEU A 596 21.19 -11.75 -35.65
C LEU A 596 19.96 -11.53 -36.51
N MET A 597 19.26 -10.41 -36.30
CA MET A 597 18.09 -10.02 -37.08
C MET A 597 18.32 -8.69 -37.81
N PHE A 598 18.20 -8.70 -39.13
CA PHE A 598 18.28 -7.50 -39.99
C PHE A 598 17.32 -7.58 -41.19
N TRP A 599 16.27 -8.39 -41.08
CA TRP A 599 15.19 -8.53 -42.06
C TRP A 599 14.52 -7.19 -42.41
N HIS A 600 13.82 -7.13 -43.55
CA HIS A 600 13.21 -5.88 -44.07
C HIS A 600 14.18 -4.69 -44.18
N SER A 601 15.45 -4.97 -44.46
CA SER A 601 16.48 -3.94 -44.64
C SER A 601 17.03 -3.98 -46.07
N PRO A 602 17.37 -2.83 -46.68
CA PRO A 602 17.95 -2.78 -48.03
C PRO A 602 19.40 -3.28 -48.12
N VAL A 603 19.80 -4.23 -47.26
CA VAL A 603 21.13 -4.84 -47.24
C VAL A 603 21.29 -5.80 -48.42
N SER A 604 22.18 -5.47 -49.35
CA SER A 604 22.45 -6.27 -50.55
C SER A 604 23.78 -7.02 -50.52
N THR A 605 24.64 -6.74 -49.55
CA THR A 605 25.94 -7.40 -49.35
C THR A 605 26.17 -7.75 -47.88
N LEU A 606 27.04 -8.72 -47.62
CA LEU A 606 27.44 -9.13 -46.27
C LEU A 606 28.97 -9.09 -46.16
N PRO A 607 29.55 -8.59 -45.06
CA PRO A 607 30.98 -8.55 -44.85
C PRO A 607 31.55 -9.96 -44.62
N GLU A 608 32.81 -10.18 -45.02
CA GLU A 608 33.49 -11.48 -44.85
C GLU A 608 33.59 -11.88 -43.37
N GLU A 609 33.73 -10.89 -42.50
CA GLU A 609 33.84 -11.05 -41.06
C GLU A 609 32.57 -11.64 -40.43
N LEU A 610 31.40 -11.49 -41.05
CA LEU A 610 30.18 -12.16 -40.59
C LEU A 610 30.38 -13.68 -40.57
N PHE A 611 31.03 -14.24 -41.59
CA PHE A 611 31.23 -15.68 -41.74
C PHE A 611 32.24 -16.26 -40.72
N THR A 612 32.93 -15.39 -39.96
CA THR A 612 33.79 -15.81 -38.85
C THR A 612 33.00 -16.15 -37.59
N LEU A 613 31.74 -15.70 -37.47
CA LEU A 613 30.86 -15.91 -36.32
C LEU A 613 30.25 -17.32 -36.28
N LYS A 614 31.09 -18.36 -36.12
CA LYS A 614 30.68 -19.77 -36.14
C LYS A 614 29.71 -20.18 -35.01
N GLY A 615 29.47 -19.29 -34.04
CA GLY A 615 28.49 -19.46 -32.97
C GLY A 615 27.06 -19.03 -33.30
N LEU A 616 26.78 -18.53 -34.51
CA LEU A 616 25.44 -18.11 -34.91
C LEU A 616 24.46 -19.31 -34.98
N GLU A 617 23.31 -19.13 -34.33
CA GLU A 617 22.22 -20.11 -34.21
C GLU A 617 20.94 -19.66 -34.92
N GLU A 618 20.73 -18.35 -35.08
CA GLU A 618 19.59 -17.79 -35.82
C GLU A 618 20.01 -16.55 -36.60
N ILE A 619 19.65 -16.51 -37.89
CA ILE A 619 19.84 -15.35 -38.76
C ILE A 619 18.52 -15.05 -39.46
N ARG A 620 17.95 -13.87 -39.19
CA ARG A 620 16.77 -13.38 -39.92
C ARG A 620 17.20 -12.33 -40.93
N LEU A 621 17.14 -12.70 -42.21
CA LEU A 621 17.56 -11.91 -43.37
C LEU A 621 16.47 -11.80 -44.44
N GLY A 622 15.27 -12.30 -44.14
CA GLY A 622 14.10 -12.19 -45.00
C GLY A 622 13.84 -10.76 -45.46
N HIS A 623 13.37 -10.62 -46.70
CA HIS A 623 13.09 -9.34 -47.34
C HIS A 623 14.30 -8.38 -47.46
N CYS A 624 15.52 -8.91 -47.44
CA CYS A 624 16.73 -8.20 -47.87
C CYS A 624 17.03 -8.50 -49.35
N PRO A 625 17.51 -7.52 -50.15
CA PRO A 625 17.87 -7.71 -51.56
C PRO A 625 19.23 -8.43 -51.73
N LEU A 626 19.41 -9.57 -51.05
CA LEU A 626 20.62 -10.39 -51.13
C LEU A 626 20.55 -11.30 -52.37
N PRO A 627 21.62 -11.43 -53.17
CA PRO A 627 21.68 -12.40 -54.25
C PRO A 627 21.50 -13.84 -53.76
N ASP A 628 20.83 -14.69 -54.54
CA ASP A 628 20.58 -16.10 -54.19
C ASP A 628 21.87 -16.86 -53.86
N GLU A 629 22.96 -16.57 -54.56
CA GLU A 629 24.29 -17.15 -54.30
C GLU A 629 24.82 -16.80 -52.90
N LEU A 630 24.57 -15.56 -52.44
CA LEU A 630 24.99 -15.11 -51.12
C LEU A 630 24.13 -15.75 -50.04
N VAL A 631 22.83 -15.91 -50.27
CA VAL A 631 21.93 -16.64 -49.36
C VAL A 631 22.34 -18.11 -49.27
N ALA A 632 22.69 -18.74 -50.40
CA ALA A 632 23.22 -20.11 -50.43
C ALA A 632 24.52 -20.22 -49.64
N ARG A 633 25.43 -19.24 -49.77
CA ARG A 633 26.67 -19.16 -48.97
C ARG A 633 26.38 -19.05 -47.48
N VAL A 634 25.43 -18.20 -47.05
CA VAL A 634 25.03 -18.11 -45.63
C VAL A 634 24.54 -19.47 -45.13
N ARG A 635 23.72 -20.19 -45.89
CA ARG A 635 23.26 -21.55 -45.53
C ARG A 635 24.41 -22.56 -45.44
N ALA A 636 25.40 -22.46 -46.33
CA ALA A 636 26.57 -23.35 -46.34
C ALA A 636 27.53 -23.08 -45.16
N GLU A 637 27.77 -21.80 -44.83
CA GLU A 637 28.69 -21.39 -43.77
C GLU A 637 28.10 -21.53 -42.35
N PHE A 638 26.77 -21.53 -42.24
CA PHE A 638 26.02 -21.69 -40.97
C PHE A 638 25.02 -22.84 -41.04
N PRO A 639 25.45 -24.10 -41.26
CA PRO A 639 24.56 -25.23 -41.54
C PRO A 639 23.65 -25.63 -40.36
N LYS A 640 23.97 -25.18 -39.14
CA LYS A 640 23.18 -25.43 -37.92
C LYS A 640 22.27 -24.26 -37.54
N ALA A 641 22.42 -23.10 -38.18
CA ALA A 641 21.64 -21.92 -37.86
C ALA A 641 20.25 -21.98 -38.50
N LYS A 642 19.24 -21.48 -37.79
CA LYS A 642 17.91 -21.22 -38.35
C LYS A 642 18.00 -19.96 -39.20
N ILE A 643 17.82 -20.10 -40.52
CA ILE A 643 17.91 -18.98 -41.47
C ILE A 643 16.52 -18.70 -42.04
N PHE A 644 15.99 -17.53 -41.71
CA PHE A 644 14.66 -17.04 -42.09
C PHE A 644 14.73 -15.91 -43.11
#